data_AF-A0A9P7AH58-F1
#
_entry.id   AF-A0A9P7AH58-F1
#
_cell.length_a   1.000
_cell.length_b   1.000
_cell.length_c   1.000
_cell.angle_alpha   90.00
_cell.angle_beta   90.00
_cell.angle_gamma   90.00
#
_symmetry.space_group_name_H-M   'P 1'
#
loop_
_entity.id
_entity.type
_entity.pdbx_description
1 polymer ?
#
loop_
_entity_poly.entity_id
_entity_poly.type
_entity_poly.pdbx_seq_one_letter_code
_entity_poly.pdbx_strand_id
1 'polypeptide(L)'
;MPCMLIDPTQKYRPYVPLVLDNRQWPTKTFTKAPIWLSTDLRDGNQALACPMTADQKLTFFRLLVKCGFKEIEIAYPSASDTDFSFVRYLIENNEIPDDVWIQVLTPAREDLIRKSFEAVAGAKHVILHMYNALCPMFRNIVFRNSKEQTIELATRHSKLVSELADQYSASHGMKFRYEYSPETFTQTELEFSLQVCEAVKTAWGKAGPGIDRIIFNLPATVEIAPPNHYADQIEYFAAHISERENVIISLHPHNDRGTAIAAAELAVLGGADRVEGCLFGNGERTGNVDIVTLALNLYTQGITPNLDFSNIQEVIDVVTSCNDLPVHPRHPYAGELVFTAFSGSHQDAIKKGFEEQGIRHKKNDENGELKMWQIPYMPLDPADLGCSYEAVIRVNAQSGKGGIAYLVKQHLQLDLPRNMQIAFYKVIQQISDREAREVTVEDITTAFRQTYRFGGSKYEGRLALKSFRMTTEPSPDPTDDREPFDERRRFDGTMLVDGVLRVIRGDGNGPISALLDALRTHLDINMTLREYTEHAVGEGENSKAASYIELVNTTDDIKETRQSSESWWGVGLDSDISASSLHAVLSAVNGAIGDRVLPELKLSVGFNTTSGQSDVSDAIVNTLGLTLPRRLQTSFFEVVQRAVRESDSKISYEDLTRLFRETYGYEVENKGRFSLGDFHFERVEGGGPQFKGDMEIDGVVCKVVGEGNGPLSAALAALHTQVEGTLVCREYSEHSVGEGSEVKAVSFVDLVYELPGRVKKEAAWGLGSDTDITASGIRAVLRAASRLSVVAKKA
;
A
#
# COMPACT_ATOMS: atom_id res chain seq x y z
N MET A 1 -45.15 -1.80 22.76
CA MET A 1 -46.08 -2.77 22.16
C MET A 1 -45.29 -4.04 21.88
N PRO A 2 -45.70 -5.23 22.35
CA PRO A 2 -44.97 -6.44 21.99
C PRO A 2 -45.31 -6.79 20.54
N CYS A 3 -44.31 -6.68 19.65
CA CYS A 3 -44.47 -6.74 18.21
C CYS A 3 -44.37 -8.17 17.64
N MET A 4 -44.14 -9.18 18.48
CA MET A 4 -44.00 -10.58 18.09
C MET A 4 -45.18 -11.40 18.64
N LEU A 5 -45.80 -12.22 17.78
CA LEU A 5 -46.90 -13.11 18.17
C LEU A 5 -46.39 -14.13 19.20
N ILE A 6 -47.10 -14.28 20.32
CA ILE A 6 -46.83 -15.33 21.31
C ILE A 6 -47.12 -16.71 20.70
N ASP A 7 -48.22 -16.81 19.95
CA ASP A 7 -48.59 -18.00 19.19
C ASP A 7 -48.65 -17.67 17.69
N PRO A 8 -47.57 -17.91 16.94
CA PRO A 8 -47.53 -17.65 15.50
C PRO A 8 -48.41 -18.61 14.67
N THR A 9 -48.90 -19.73 15.24
CA THR A 9 -49.69 -20.74 14.50
C THR A 9 -51.06 -20.21 14.06
N GLN A 10 -51.54 -19.14 14.70
CA GLN A 10 -52.77 -18.45 14.33
C GLN A 10 -52.68 -17.68 13.01
N LYS A 11 -51.45 -17.38 12.54
CA LYS A 11 -51.19 -16.60 11.33
C LYS A 11 -50.42 -17.36 10.26
N TYR A 12 -49.42 -18.15 10.66
CA TYR A 12 -48.52 -18.84 9.73
C TYR A 12 -48.80 -20.33 9.72
N ARG A 13 -48.96 -20.89 8.51
CA ARG A 13 -49.10 -22.34 8.32
C ARG A 13 -47.73 -22.94 7.95
N PRO A 14 -47.40 -24.14 8.45
CA PRO A 14 -46.20 -24.84 8.00
C PRO A 14 -46.34 -25.21 6.52
N TYR A 15 -45.20 -25.26 5.81
CA TYR A 15 -45.16 -25.85 4.47
C TYR A 15 -45.51 -27.34 4.54
N VAL A 16 -45.99 -27.91 3.43
CA VAL A 16 -46.29 -29.33 3.32
C VAL A 16 -45.14 -30.00 2.56
N PRO A 17 -44.31 -30.84 3.21
CA PRO A 17 -43.23 -31.53 2.52
C PRO A 17 -43.76 -32.45 1.41
N LEU A 18 -43.04 -32.52 0.30
CA LEU A 18 -43.28 -33.53 -0.73
C LEU A 18 -42.76 -34.88 -0.22
N VAL A 19 -43.57 -35.93 -0.34
CA VAL A 19 -43.15 -37.30 0.00
C VAL A 19 -42.59 -37.94 -1.27
N LEU A 20 -41.26 -37.95 -1.36
CA LEU A 20 -40.52 -38.59 -2.45
C LEU A 20 -39.66 -39.73 -1.89
N ASP A 21 -40.24 -40.92 -1.78
CA ASP A 21 -39.65 -42.08 -1.06
C ASP A 21 -38.26 -42.46 -1.59
N ASN A 22 -38.01 -42.28 -2.88
CA ASN A 22 -36.78 -42.67 -3.57
C ASN A 22 -36.03 -41.46 -4.16
N ARG A 23 -35.96 -40.33 -3.46
CA ARG A 23 -35.16 -39.17 -3.91
C ARG A 23 -33.70 -39.55 -4.18
N GLN A 24 -33.13 -39.06 -5.28
CA GLN A 24 -31.79 -39.42 -5.76
C GLN A 24 -30.79 -38.27 -5.64
N TRP A 25 -31.23 -37.00 -5.57
CA TRP A 25 -30.33 -35.86 -5.42
C TRP A 25 -29.32 -35.96 -4.24
N PRO A 26 -29.63 -36.56 -3.07
CA PRO A 26 -28.67 -36.60 -1.95
C PRO A 26 -27.42 -37.46 -2.21
N THR A 27 -27.46 -38.38 -3.18
CA THR A 27 -26.34 -39.28 -3.49
C THR A 27 -25.56 -38.86 -4.74
N LYS A 28 -25.98 -37.79 -5.42
CA LYS A 28 -25.31 -37.25 -6.60
C LYS A 28 -24.26 -36.21 -6.20
N THR A 29 -23.25 -36.06 -7.04
CA THR A 29 -22.23 -35.02 -6.94
C THR A 29 -22.15 -34.24 -8.25
N PHE A 30 -21.65 -33.01 -8.18
CA PHE A 30 -21.41 -32.23 -9.38
C PHE A 30 -20.33 -32.89 -10.25
N THR A 31 -20.55 -32.86 -11.55
CA THR A 31 -19.59 -33.35 -12.57
C THR A 31 -19.31 -32.30 -13.65
N LYS A 32 -20.15 -31.28 -13.73
CA LYS A 32 -20.04 -30.15 -14.66
C LYS A 32 -20.85 -28.97 -14.12
N ALA A 33 -20.57 -27.77 -14.62
CA ALA A 33 -21.38 -26.59 -14.35
C ALA A 33 -22.76 -26.67 -15.04
N PRO A 34 -23.81 -26.06 -14.45
CA PRO A 34 -25.07 -25.81 -15.15
C PRO A 34 -24.89 -24.73 -16.23
N ILE A 35 -25.94 -24.52 -17.03
CA ILE A 35 -26.04 -23.32 -17.87
C ILE A 35 -26.30 -22.12 -16.95
N TRP A 36 -25.54 -21.04 -17.11
CA TRP A 36 -25.73 -19.81 -16.35
C TRP A 36 -26.50 -18.78 -17.16
N LEU A 37 -27.52 -18.20 -16.55
CA LEU A 37 -28.09 -16.94 -16.99
C LEU A 37 -27.92 -15.87 -15.90
N SER A 38 -27.39 -14.70 -16.29
CA SER A 38 -27.45 -13.50 -15.45
C SER A 38 -28.75 -12.75 -15.69
N THR A 39 -29.45 -12.39 -14.62
CA THR A 39 -30.64 -11.51 -14.62
C THR A 39 -30.37 -10.13 -13.99
N ASP A 40 -29.09 -9.76 -13.86
CA ASP A 40 -28.68 -8.48 -13.23
C ASP A 40 -29.31 -7.25 -13.92
N LEU A 41 -29.39 -7.25 -15.26
CA LEU A 41 -29.88 -6.12 -16.04
C LEU A 41 -31.41 -5.95 -16.05
N ARG A 42 -32.14 -6.97 -15.58
CA ARG A 42 -33.61 -6.98 -15.50
C ARG A 42 -34.08 -7.11 -14.06
N ASP A 43 -33.96 -8.29 -13.45
CA ASP A 43 -34.45 -8.53 -12.08
C ASP A 43 -33.61 -7.79 -11.04
N GLY A 44 -32.28 -7.82 -11.20
CA GLY A 44 -31.36 -7.04 -10.37
C GLY A 44 -31.64 -5.54 -10.47
N ASN A 45 -31.75 -5.02 -11.69
CA ASN A 45 -31.99 -3.61 -11.96
C ASN A 45 -33.35 -3.11 -11.44
N GLN A 46 -34.42 -3.91 -11.53
CA GLN A 46 -35.74 -3.54 -11.03
C GLN A 46 -35.74 -3.38 -9.50
N ALA A 47 -34.90 -4.15 -8.80
CA ALA A 47 -34.83 -4.13 -7.34
C ALA A 47 -34.05 -2.92 -6.78
N LEU A 48 -33.40 -2.13 -7.63
CA LEU A 48 -32.62 -0.97 -7.20
C LEU A 48 -33.54 0.20 -6.85
N ALA A 49 -33.19 0.93 -5.79
CA ALA A 49 -33.85 2.19 -5.46
C ALA A 49 -33.69 3.24 -6.58
N CYS A 50 -32.50 3.26 -7.19
CA CYS A 50 -32.20 4.03 -8.40
C CYS A 50 -31.83 3.06 -9.53
N PRO A 51 -32.72 2.83 -10.52
CA PRO A 51 -32.40 1.97 -11.65
C PRO A 51 -31.17 2.46 -12.43
N MET A 52 -30.44 1.53 -13.03
CA MET A 52 -29.25 1.80 -13.84
C MET A 52 -29.58 2.74 -15.00
N THR A 53 -28.65 3.67 -15.26
CA THR A 53 -28.58 4.43 -16.50
C THR A 53 -28.20 3.54 -17.68
N ALA A 54 -28.39 4.02 -18.93
CA ALA A 54 -28.00 3.28 -20.12
C ALA A 54 -26.50 2.93 -20.15
N ASP A 55 -25.64 3.85 -19.73
CA ASP A 55 -24.18 3.63 -19.66
C ASP A 55 -23.79 2.59 -18.61
N GLN A 56 -24.45 2.62 -17.43
CA GLN A 56 -24.27 1.58 -16.40
C GLN A 56 -24.74 0.22 -16.92
N LYS A 57 -25.91 0.14 -17.58
CA LYS A 57 -26.39 -1.11 -18.19
C LYS A 57 -25.41 -1.65 -19.23
N LEU A 58 -24.86 -0.79 -20.10
CA LEU A 58 -23.86 -1.19 -21.09
C LEU A 58 -22.56 -1.68 -20.45
N THR A 59 -22.09 -0.98 -19.42
CA THR A 59 -20.90 -1.38 -18.64
C THR A 59 -21.09 -2.75 -18.00
N PHE A 60 -22.24 -2.98 -17.36
CA PHE A 60 -22.58 -4.25 -16.73
C PHE A 60 -22.74 -5.37 -17.77
N PHE A 61 -23.41 -5.11 -18.90
CA PHE A 61 -23.54 -6.08 -19.99
C PHE A 61 -22.16 -6.56 -20.50
N ARG A 62 -21.24 -5.61 -20.73
CA ARG A 62 -19.87 -5.93 -21.17
C ARG A 62 -19.10 -6.72 -20.11
N LEU A 63 -19.29 -6.43 -18.82
CA LEU A 63 -18.74 -7.24 -17.73
C LEU A 63 -19.25 -8.68 -17.80
N LEU A 64 -20.57 -8.89 -17.92
CA LEU A 64 -21.16 -10.24 -17.98
C LEU A 64 -20.61 -11.03 -19.18
N VAL A 65 -20.51 -10.41 -20.34
CA VAL A 65 -19.86 -11.01 -21.52
C VAL A 65 -18.40 -11.36 -21.23
N LYS A 66 -17.65 -10.45 -20.60
CA LYS A 66 -16.24 -10.66 -20.23
C LYS A 66 -16.08 -11.82 -19.23
N CYS A 67 -16.96 -11.94 -18.24
CA CYS A 67 -16.99 -13.05 -17.30
C CYS A 67 -17.38 -14.39 -17.95
N GLY A 68 -17.88 -14.38 -19.19
CA GLY A 68 -18.15 -15.58 -19.97
C GLY A 68 -19.62 -16.02 -20.02
N PHE A 69 -20.56 -15.21 -19.54
CA PHE A 69 -21.99 -15.52 -19.65
C PHE A 69 -22.43 -15.68 -21.10
N LYS A 70 -23.21 -16.72 -21.38
CA LYS A 70 -23.77 -17.02 -22.72
C LYS A 70 -25.26 -16.80 -22.83
N GLU A 71 -25.95 -16.65 -21.70
CA GLU A 71 -27.35 -16.26 -21.64
C GLU A 71 -27.48 -15.08 -20.65
N ILE A 72 -28.07 -13.98 -21.10
CA ILE A 72 -28.17 -12.74 -20.30
C ILE A 72 -29.57 -12.15 -20.46
N GLU A 73 -30.31 -12.00 -19.37
CA GLU A 73 -31.60 -11.30 -19.37
C GLU A 73 -31.38 -9.79 -19.26
N ILE A 74 -31.58 -9.10 -20.38
CA ILE A 74 -31.13 -7.71 -20.55
C ILE A 74 -32.21 -6.66 -20.23
N ALA A 75 -33.50 -7.03 -20.27
CA ALA A 75 -34.58 -6.06 -20.19
C ALA A 75 -35.98 -6.67 -19.99
N TYR A 76 -36.92 -5.84 -19.55
CA TYR A 76 -38.35 -6.01 -19.70
C TYR A 76 -38.90 -4.93 -20.67
N PRO A 77 -38.65 -5.08 -21.99
CA PRO A 77 -38.77 -4.00 -22.95
C PRO A 77 -40.21 -3.52 -23.19
N SER A 78 -41.21 -4.36 -22.93
CA SER A 78 -42.60 -3.93 -23.06
C SER A 78 -43.08 -3.07 -21.89
N ALA A 79 -42.42 -3.13 -20.74
CA ALA A 79 -42.82 -2.41 -19.52
C ALA A 79 -42.17 -1.03 -19.39
N SER A 80 -41.03 -0.79 -20.06
CA SER A 80 -40.25 0.45 -19.96
C SER A 80 -39.64 0.83 -21.31
N ASP A 81 -39.81 2.10 -21.71
CA ASP A 81 -39.20 2.61 -22.95
C ASP A 81 -37.67 2.73 -22.85
N THR A 82 -37.13 2.88 -21.64
CA THR A 82 -35.68 2.81 -21.39
C THR A 82 -35.14 1.42 -21.69
N ASP A 83 -35.85 0.38 -21.24
CA ASP A 83 -35.50 -1.01 -21.51
C ASP A 83 -35.63 -1.35 -22.99
N PHE A 84 -36.70 -0.89 -23.63
CA PHE A 84 -36.86 -1.01 -25.08
C PHE A 84 -35.67 -0.38 -25.82
N SER A 85 -35.32 0.85 -25.48
CA SER A 85 -34.21 1.59 -26.10
C SER A 85 -32.86 0.93 -25.85
N PHE A 86 -32.65 0.33 -24.69
CA PHE A 86 -31.43 -0.41 -24.38
C PHE A 86 -31.28 -1.67 -25.24
N VAL A 87 -32.36 -2.45 -25.42
CA VAL A 87 -32.35 -3.61 -26.33
C VAL A 87 -32.02 -3.16 -27.77
N ARG A 88 -32.65 -2.09 -28.25
CA ARG A 88 -32.37 -1.52 -29.58
C ARG A 88 -30.90 -1.10 -29.71
N TYR A 89 -30.38 -0.40 -28.70
CA TYR A 89 -29.00 0.06 -28.67
C TYR A 89 -28.01 -1.10 -28.80
N LEU A 90 -28.18 -2.19 -28.04
CA LEU A 90 -27.28 -3.35 -28.11
C LEU A 90 -27.28 -4.00 -29.50
N ILE A 91 -28.43 -4.07 -30.16
CA ILE A 91 -28.58 -4.67 -31.50
C ILE A 91 -27.98 -3.74 -32.56
N GLU A 92 -28.35 -2.47 -32.56
CA GLU A 92 -27.99 -1.49 -33.60
C GLU A 92 -26.50 -1.14 -33.58
N ASN A 93 -25.85 -1.22 -32.41
CA ASN A 93 -24.42 -1.01 -32.24
C ASN A 93 -23.60 -2.31 -32.26
N ASN A 94 -24.21 -3.46 -32.52
CA ASN A 94 -23.56 -4.77 -32.59
C ASN A 94 -22.72 -5.09 -31.33
N GLU A 95 -23.27 -4.79 -30.16
CA GLU A 95 -22.64 -5.05 -28.86
C GLU A 95 -22.77 -6.52 -28.43
N ILE A 96 -23.72 -7.26 -29.01
CA ILE A 96 -24.03 -8.66 -28.65
C ILE A 96 -23.09 -9.61 -29.41
N PRO A 97 -22.24 -10.40 -28.72
CA PRO A 97 -21.40 -11.40 -29.38
C PRO A 97 -22.20 -12.53 -30.02
N ASP A 98 -21.60 -13.21 -31.01
CA ASP A 98 -22.27 -14.25 -31.81
C ASP A 98 -22.68 -15.49 -30.99
N ASP A 99 -22.00 -15.78 -29.89
CA ASP A 99 -22.26 -16.93 -29.02
C ASP A 99 -23.12 -16.59 -27.80
N VAL A 100 -23.66 -15.37 -27.71
CA VAL A 100 -24.50 -14.90 -26.61
C VAL A 100 -25.97 -14.87 -27.03
N TRP A 101 -26.83 -15.42 -26.17
CA TRP A 101 -28.29 -15.32 -26.24
C TRP A 101 -28.76 -14.20 -25.32
N ILE A 102 -29.45 -13.21 -25.87
CA ILE A 102 -30.14 -12.21 -25.06
C ILE A 102 -31.53 -12.72 -24.67
N GLN A 103 -31.92 -12.55 -23.42
CA GLN A 103 -33.24 -12.87 -22.91
C GLN A 103 -34.02 -11.59 -22.61
N VAL A 104 -35.30 -11.57 -22.96
CA VAL A 104 -36.23 -10.49 -22.59
C VAL A 104 -37.48 -11.06 -21.94
N LEU A 105 -37.94 -10.37 -20.88
CA LEU A 105 -39.13 -10.77 -20.13
C LEU A 105 -40.40 -10.16 -20.75
N THR A 106 -41.49 -10.91 -20.76
CA THR A 106 -42.84 -10.44 -21.10
C THR A 106 -43.89 -11.16 -20.25
N PRO A 107 -45.00 -10.52 -19.83
CA PRO A 107 -46.06 -11.24 -19.17
C PRO A 107 -46.94 -11.90 -20.24
N ALA A 108 -47.82 -12.82 -19.83
CA ALA A 108 -48.84 -13.41 -20.71
C ALA A 108 -49.94 -12.40 -21.08
N ARG A 109 -49.58 -11.38 -21.87
CA ARG A 109 -50.46 -10.34 -22.43
C ARG A 109 -50.06 -10.03 -23.86
N GLU A 110 -51.01 -10.11 -24.78
CA GLU A 110 -50.76 -9.99 -26.23
C GLU A 110 -50.07 -8.68 -26.63
N ASP A 111 -50.52 -7.54 -26.12
CA ASP A 111 -49.94 -6.22 -26.41
C ASP A 111 -48.46 -6.14 -26.01
N LEU A 112 -48.12 -6.71 -24.86
CA LEU A 112 -46.76 -6.69 -24.30
C LEU A 112 -45.84 -7.71 -24.98
N ILE A 113 -46.38 -8.86 -25.38
CA ILE A 113 -45.64 -9.87 -26.16
C ILE A 113 -45.25 -9.27 -27.51
N ARG A 114 -46.19 -8.63 -28.23
CA ARG A 114 -45.89 -8.01 -29.53
C ARG A 114 -44.81 -6.93 -29.41
N LYS A 115 -44.92 -6.04 -28.40
CA LYS A 115 -43.89 -5.01 -28.13
C LYS A 115 -42.53 -5.61 -27.80
N SER A 116 -42.49 -6.76 -27.12
CA SER A 116 -41.23 -7.46 -26.81
C SER A 116 -40.55 -8.02 -28.07
N PHE A 117 -41.33 -8.57 -29.01
CA PHE A 117 -40.82 -9.01 -30.32
C PHE A 117 -40.31 -7.83 -31.16
N GLU A 118 -41.00 -6.69 -31.14
CA GLU A 118 -40.54 -5.47 -31.81
C GLU A 118 -39.19 -4.99 -31.27
N ALA A 119 -38.98 -5.06 -29.95
CA ALA A 119 -37.73 -4.64 -29.31
C ALA A 119 -36.54 -5.47 -29.82
N VAL A 120 -36.69 -6.79 -29.91
CA VAL A 120 -35.59 -7.70 -30.26
C VAL A 120 -35.35 -7.86 -31.76
N ALA A 121 -36.16 -7.21 -32.60
CA ALA A 121 -36.09 -7.36 -34.06
C ALA A 121 -34.67 -7.13 -34.62
N GLY A 122 -34.12 -8.14 -35.31
CA GLY A 122 -32.77 -8.10 -35.89
C GLY A 122 -31.65 -8.67 -35.01
N ALA A 123 -31.93 -9.08 -33.76
CA ALA A 123 -30.98 -9.84 -32.95
C ALA A 123 -30.75 -11.26 -33.51
N LYS A 124 -29.52 -11.80 -33.41
CA LYS A 124 -29.18 -13.13 -33.93
C LYS A 124 -29.81 -14.27 -33.13
N HIS A 125 -29.67 -14.20 -31.80
CA HIS A 125 -30.06 -15.25 -30.85
C HIS A 125 -30.86 -14.65 -29.70
N VAL A 126 -32.11 -15.08 -29.53
CA VAL A 126 -33.02 -14.50 -28.53
C VAL A 126 -33.75 -15.58 -27.74
N ILE A 127 -33.83 -15.42 -26.42
CA ILE A 127 -34.73 -16.16 -25.54
C ILE A 127 -35.91 -15.25 -25.20
N LEU A 128 -37.12 -15.64 -25.58
CA LEU A 128 -38.34 -14.97 -25.14
C LEU A 128 -38.81 -15.64 -23.86
N HIS A 129 -38.77 -14.91 -22.74
CA HIS A 129 -39.23 -15.39 -21.45
C HIS A 129 -40.64 -14.87 -21.16
N MET A 130 -41.63 -15.76 -21.21
CA MET A 130 -43.02 -15.45 -20.83
C MET A 130 -43.35 -16.04 -19.45
N TYR A 131 -44.08 -15.28 -18.64
CA TYR A 131 -44.52 -15.76 -17.32
C TYR A 131 -45.96 -15.38 -16.99
N ASN A 132 -46.56 -16.14 -16.06
CA ASN A 132 -47.75 -15.75 -15.31
C ASN A 132 -47.81 -16.49 -13.97
N ALA A 133 -48.31 -15.82 -12.92
CA ALA A 133 -48.40 -16.42 -11.59
C ALA A 133 -49.43 -17.54 -11.55
N LEU A 134 -49.06 -18.67 -10.94
CA LEU A 134 -49.91 -19.85 -10.88
C LEU A 134 -50.47 -20.13 -9.49
N CYS A 135 -49.86 -19.65 -8.40
CA CYS A 135 -50.22 -20.16 -7.07
C CYS A 135 -51.68 -19.82 -6.68
N PRO A 136 -52.31 -20.61 -5.78
CA PRO A 136 -53.69 -20.37 -5.36
C PRO A 136 -53.97 -18.94 -4.89
N MET A 137 -52.99 -18.28 -4.27
CA MET A 137 -53.13 -16.91 -3.80
C MET A 137 -53.36 -15.93 -4.95
N PHE A 138 -52.56 -16.02 -6.02
CA PHE A 138 -52.72 -15.18 -7.20
C PHE A 138 -53.99 -15.52 -7.97
N ARG A 139 -54.29 -16.81 -8.15
CA ARG A 139 -55.53 -17.25 -8.82
C ARG A 139 -56.77 -16.74 -8.09
N ASN A 140 -56.81 -16.82 -6.75
CA ASN A 140 -57.98 -16.46 -5.97
C ASN A 140 -58.12 -14.95 -5.71
N ILE A 141 -57.01 -14.23 -5.51
CA ILE A 141 -57.02 -12.84 -5.04
C ILE A 141 -56.75 -11.85 -6.17
N VAL A 142 -55.72 -12.11 -6.99
CA VAL A 142 -55.21 -11.17 -7.99
C VAL A 142 -55.99 -11.31 -9.30
N PHE A 143 -55.97 -12.50 -9.90
CA PHE A 143 -56.59 -12.74 -11.20
C PHE A 143 -58.05 -13.18 -11.12
N ARG A 144 -58.46 -13.74 -9.98
CA ARG A 144 -59.81 -14.28 -9.75
C ARG A 144 -60.22 -15.27 -10.85
N ASN A 145 -59.31 -16.20 -11.19
CA ASN A 145 -59.47 -17.15 -12.27
C ASN A 145 -59.35 -18.60 -11.81
N SER A 146 -59.92 -19.53 -12.59
CA SER A 146 -59.82 -20.97 -12.34
C SER A 146 -58.50 -21.55 -12.87
N LYS A 147 -58.22 -22.82 -12.54
CA LYS A 147 -57.08 -23.57 -13.09
C LYS A 147 -57.18 -23.68 -14.61
N GLU A 148 -58.37 -23.94 -15.14
CA GLU A 148 -58.66 -24.06 -16.57
C GLU A 148 -58.43 -22.73 -17.30
N GLN A 149 -58.93 -21.62 -16.74
CA GLN A 149 -58.70 -20.28 -17.29
C GLN A 149 -57.21 -19.89 -17.27
N THR A 150 -56.46 -20.36 -16.27
CA THR A 150 -55.02 -20.13 -16.19
C THR A 150 -54.26 -20.91 -17.26
N ILE A 151 -54.63 -22.17 -17.51
CA ILE A 151 -54.07 -22.97 -18.61
C ILE A 151 -54.40 -22.34 -19.97
N GLU A 152 -55.65 -21.92 -20.17
CA GLU A 152 -56.08 -21.24 -21.41
C GLU A 152 -55.28 -19.96 -21.64
N LEU A 153 -55.04 -19.15 -20.59
CA LEU A 153 -54.22 -17.95 -20.67
C LEU A 153 -52.78 -18.25 -21.12
N ALA A 154 -52.12 -19.22 -20.49
CA ALA A 154 -50.74 -19.58 -20.78
C ALA A 154 -50.61 -20.17 -22.20
N THR A 155 -51.53 -21.07 -22.59
CA THR A 155 -51.52 -21.71 -23.91
C THR A 155 -51.82 -20.75 -25.04
N ARG A 156 -52.82 -19.86 -24.88
CA ARG A 156 -53.18 -18.86 -25.90
C ARG A 156 -51.99 -17.96 -26.23
N HIS A 157 -51.28 -17.47 -25.22
CA HIS A 157 -50.14 -16.59 -25.43
C HIS A 157 -48.88 -17.35 -25.87
N SER A 158 -48.70 -18.61 -25.45
CA SER A 158 -47.60 -19.44 -25.98
C SER A 158 -47.76 -19.71 -27.49
N LYS A 159 -49.00 -19.89 -27.98
CA LYS A 159 -49.27 -19.96 -29.43
C LYS A 159 -48.89 -18.67 -30.14
N LEU A 160 -49.25 -17.51 -29.57
CA LEU A 160 -48.86 -16.21 -30.11
C LEU A 160 -47.32 -16.05 -30.16
N VAL A 161 -46.61 -16.46 -29.11
CA VAL A 161 -45.13 -16.45 -29.10
C VAL A 161 -44.57 -17.36 -30.20
N SER A 162 -45.18 -18.54 -30.43
CA SER A 162 -44.83 -19.46 -31.52
C SER A 162 -45.00 -18.84 -32.90
N GLU A 163 -46.15 -18.22 -33.15
CA GLU A 163 -46.46 -17.53 -34.41
C GLU A 163 -45.51 -16.35 -34.69
N LEU A 164 -45.24 -15.53 -33.66
CA LEU A 164 -44.34 -14.39 -33.78
C LEU A 164 -42.89 -14.83 -33.97
N ALA A 165 -42.44 -15.90 -33.28
CA ALA A 165 -41.11 -16.45 -33.49
C ALA A 165 -40.90 -16.90 -34.94
N ASP A 166 -41.88 -17.56 -35.57
CA ASP A 166 -41.81 -17.91 -36.99
C ASP A 166 -41.76 -16.68 -37.89
N GLN A 167 -42.64 -15.70 -37.63
CA GLN A 167 -42.70 -14.47 -38.41
C GLN A 167 -41.36 -13.71 -38.37
N TYR A 168 -40.77 -13.53 -37.18
CA TYR A 168 -39.51 -12.80 -37.02
C TYR A 168 -38.30 -13.61 -37.49
N SER A 169 -38.30 -14.93 -37.31
CA SER A 169 -37.25 -15.80 -37.90
C SER A 169 -37.24 -15.70 -39.42
N ALA A 170 -38.41 -15.75 -40.07
CA ALA A 170 -38.53 -15.68 -41.52
C ALA A 170 -38.18 -14.29 -42.09
N SER A 171 -38.52 -13.22 -41.38
CA SER A 171 -38.30 -11.85 -41.85
C SER A 171 -36.91 -11.28 -41.52
N HIS A 172 -36.28 -11.73 -40.44
CA HIS A 172 -35.02 -11.15 -39.94
C HIS A 172 -33.88 -12.18 -39.77
N GLY A 173 -34.11 -13.47 -40.05
CA GLY A 173 -33.09 -14.52 -39.92
C GLY A 173 -32.69 -14.83 -38.47
N MET A 174 -33.58 -14.51 -37.52
CA MET A 174 -33.35 -14.68 -36.08
C MET A 174 -33.52 -16.14 -35.66
N LYS A 175 -32.89 -16.54 -34.55
CA LYS A 175 -33.20 -17.79 -33.86
C LYS A 175 -33.79 -17.51 -32.50
N PHE A 176 -34.85 -18.25 -32.17
CA PHE A 176 -35.57 -18.12 -30.91
C PHE A 176 -35.48 -19.39 -30.08
N ARG A 177 -35.30 -19.19 -28.78
CA ARG A 177 -35.69 -20.13 -27.73
C ARG A 177 -36.84 -19.54 -26.95
N TYR A 178 -37.65 -20.43 -26.39
CA TYR A 178 -38.78 -20.04 -25.57
C TYR A 178 -38.56 -20.49 -24.13
N GLU A 179 -38.69 -19.54 -23.21
CA GLU A 179 -38.72 -19.79 -21.78
C GLU A 179 -40.12 -19.50 -21.23
N TYR A 180 -40.63 -20.43 -20.43
CA TYR A 180 -41.86 -20.23 -19.68
C TYR A 180 -41.63 -20.43 -18.18
N SER A 181 -42.09 -19.45 -17.39
CA SER A 181 -42.13 -19.55 -15.94
C SER A 181 -43.55 -19.68 -15.40
N PRO A 182 -43.88 -20.81 -14.73
CA PRO A 182 -44.94 -20.85 -13.75
C PRO A 182 -44.53 -20.01 -12.53
N GLU A 183 -44.73 -18.69 -12.58
CA GLU A 183 -44.36 -17.78 -11.49
C GLU A 183 -45.09 -18.20 -10.20
N THR A 184 -44.44 -17.96 -9.04
CA THR A 184 -44.83 -18.50 -7.73
C THR A 184 -44.86 -20.03 -7.69
N PHE A 185 -43.94 -20.70 -8.40
CA PHE A 185 -43.85 -22.16 -8.51
C PHE A 185 -43.79 -22.86 -7.14
N THR A 186 -42.95 -22.39 -6.21
CA THR A 186 -42.80 -23.01 -4.88
C THR A 186 -44.10 -23.02 -4.08
N GLN A 187 -45.03 -22.11 -4.37
CA GLN A 187 -46.33 -21.99 -3.73
C GLN A 187 -47.48 -22.58 -4.56
N THR A 188 -47.18 -23.12 -5.74
CA THR A 188 -48.15 -23.71 -6.67
C THR A 188 -48.20 -25.22 -6.47
N GLU A 189 -49.39 -25.80 -6.66
CA GLU A 189 -49.52 -27.26 -6.63
C GLU A 189 -48.68 -27.90 -7.74
N LEU A 190 -47.76 -28.80 -7.41
CA LEU A 190 -46.76 -29.32 -8.33
C LEU A 190 -47.34 -30.01 -9.57
N GLU A 191 -48.41 -30.81 -9.37
CA GLU A 191 -49.17 -31.43 -10.46
C GLU A 191 -49.79 -30.40 -11.41
N PHE A 192 -50.24 -29.26 -10.87
CA PHE A 192 -50.80 -28.18 -11.67
C PHE A 192 -49.70 -27.44 -12.44
N SER A 193 -48.56 -27.17 -11.82
CA SER A 193 -47.39 -26.61 -12.51
C SER A 193 -46.96 -27.47 -13.71
N LEU A 194 -46.89 -28.79 -13.52
CA LEU A 194 -46.62 -29.75 -14.61
C LEU A 194 -47.68 -29.67 -15.71
N GLN A 195 -48.96 -29.68 -15.34
CA GLN A 195 -50.06 -29.59 -16.29
C GLN A 195 -49.98 -28.32 -17.15
N VAL A 196 -49.66 -27.17 -16.55
CA VAL A 196 -49.49 -25.91 -17.29
C VAL A 196 -48.27 -25.98 -18.20
N CYS A 197 -47.12 -26.46 -17.72
CA CYS A 197 -45.91 -26.59 -18.54
C CYS A 197 -46.10 -27.54 -19.72
N GLU A 198 -46.80 -28.67 -19.55
CA GLU A 198 -47.13 -29.58 -20.65
C GLU A 198 -48.02 -28.92 -21.72
N ALA A 199 -49.02 -28.17 -21.26
CA ALA A 199 -49.90 -27.43 -22.15
C ALA A 199 -49.14 -26.33 -22.91
N VAL A 200 -48.21 -25.65 -22.24
CA VAL A 200 -47.31 -24.65 -22.84
C VAL A 200 -46.35 -25.28 -23.86
N LYS A 201 -45.73 -26.42 -23.52
CA LYS A 201 -44.87 -27.19 -24.46
C LYS A 201 -45.64 -27.54 -25.73
N THR A 202 -46.87 -28.04 -25.58
CA THR A 202 -47.75 -28.38 -26.68
C THR A 202 -48.14 -27.16 -27.51
N ALA A 203 -48.44 -26.03 -26.86
CA ALA A 203 -48.79 -24.77 -27.52
C ALA A 203 -47.61 -24.14 -28.27
N TRP A 204 -46.38 -24.28 -27.74
CA TRP A 204 -45.16 -23.87 -28.41
C TRP A 204 -44.92 -24.69 -29.68
N GLY A 205 -45.09 -26.02 -29.61
CA GLY A 205 -45.11 -26.92 -30.76
C GLY A 205 -43.76 -27.12 -31.48
N LYS A 206 -42.67 -26.54 -30.94
CA LYS A 206 -41.32 -26.58 -31.53
C LYS A 206 -40.27 -27.17 -30.58
N ALA A 207 -40.68 -27.69 -29.42
CA ALA A 207 -39.76 -28.26 -28.44
C ALA A 207 -39.06 -29.51 -29.03
N GLY A 208 -37.73 -29.49 -29.04
CA GLY A 208 -36.90 -30.57 -29.59
C GLY A 208 -35.53 -30.64 -28.92
N PRO A 209 -34.66 -31.58 -29.32
CA PRO A 209 -33.33 -31.70 -28.75
C PRO A 209 -32.41 -30.54 -29.16
N GLY A 210 -31.29 -30.39 -28.46
CA GLY A 210 -30.26 -29.41 -28.82
C GLY A 210 -30.71 -27.97 -28.61
N ILE A 211 -30.68 -27.15 -29.66
CA ILE A 211 -30.99 -25.71 -29.61
C ILE A 211 -32.49 -25.44 -29.44
N ASP A 212 -33.35 -26.38 -29.85
CA ASP A 212 -34.81 -26.24 -29.88
C ASP A 212 -35.48 -26.64 -28.54
N ARG A 213 -34.68 -26.93 -27.50
CA ARG A 213 -35.20 -27.27 -26.18
C ARG A 213 -35.97 -26.08 -25.60
N ILE A 214 -37.19 -26.32 -25.12
CA ILE A 214 -37.95 -25.32 -24.38
C ILE A 214 -37.38 -25.18 -22.96
N ILE A 215 -37.30 -23.97 -22.43
CA ILE A 215 -36.85 -23.72 -21.07
C ILE A 215 -38.09 -23.63 -20.16
N PHE A 216 -38.15 -24.46 -19.12
CA PHE A 216 -39.08 -24.29 -18.02
C PHE A 216 -38.32 -23.79 -16.81
N ASN A 217 -38.51 -22.52 -16.49
CA ASN A 217 -37.88 -21.88 -15.36
C ASN A 217 -38.81 -21.92 -14.15
N LEU A 218 -38.37 -22.58 -13.08
CA LEU A 218 -39.20 -22.95 -11.93
C LEU A 218 -38.83 -22.09 -10.71
N PRO A 219 -39.31 -20.85 -10.60
CA PRO A 219 -38.79 -19.89 -9.64
C PRO A 219 -39.22 -20.20 -8.20
N ALA A 220 -38.28 -20.08 -7.26
CA ALA A 220 -38.64 -19.83 -5.87
C ALA A 220 -38.87 -18.33 -5.68
N THR A 221 -39.92 -17.80 -6.31
CA THR A 221 -40.30 -16.37 -6.24
C THR A 221 -40.36 -15.86 -4.81
N VAL A 222 -40.85 -16.72 -3.92
CA VAL A 222 -40.63 -16.62 -2.48
C VAL A 222 -40.04 -17.95 -2.02
N GLU A 223 -38.97 -17.89 -1.24
CA GLU A 223 -38.38 -19.05 -0.58
C GLU A 223 -39.25 -19.43 0.64
N ILE A 224 -40.03 -20.52 0.55
CA ILE A 224 -41.04 -20.86 1.58
C ILE A 224 -40.65 -22.01 2.52
N ALA A 225 -39.63 -22.79 2.18
CA ALA A 225 -39.27 -24.03 2.86
C ALA A 225 -37.74 -24.24 2.87
N PRO A 226 -37.22 -25.23 3.61
CA PRO A 226 -35.82 -25.64 3.51
C PRO A 226 -35.43 -26.08 2.09
N PRO A 227 -34.15 -25.96 1.69
CA PRO A 227 -33.72 -26.15 0.30
C PRO A 227 -33.94 -27.57 -0.24
N ASN A 228 -33.94 -28.58 0.64
CA ASN A 228 -34.24 -29.97 0.25
C ASN A 228 -35.68 -30.14 -0.28
N HIS A 229 -36.63 -29.29 0.16
CA HIS A 229 -37.99 -29.33 -0.37
C HIS A 229 -38.04 -28.86 -1.83
N TYR A 230 -37.31 -27.78 -2.15
CA TYR A 230 -37.20 -27.29 -3.52
C TYR A 230 -36.49 -28.32 -4.41
N ALA A 231 -35.42 -28.95 -3.92
CA ALA A 231 -34.76 -30.06 -4.64
C ALA A 231 -35.72 -31.23 -4.93
N ASP A 232 -36.56 -31.63 -3.96
CA ASP A 232 -37.59 -32.65 -4.16
C ASP A 232 -38.63 -32.23 -5.22
N GLN A 233 -39.05 -30.95 -5.23
CA GLN A 233 -39.97 -30.43 -6.25
C GLN A 233 -39.36 -30.48 -7.66
N ILE A 234 -38.07 -30.13 -7.78
CA ILE A 234 -37.34 -30.15 -9.04
C ILE A 234 -37.09 -31.58 -9.52
N GLU A 235 -36.69 -32.50 -8.64
CA GLU A 235 -36.53 -33.91 -8.99
C GLU A 235 -37.86 -34.54 -9.44
N TYR A 236 -38.94 -34.24 -8.74
CA TYR A 236 -40.27 -34.68 -9.15
C TYR A 236 -40.64 -34.09 -10.52
N PHE A 237 -40.46 -32.79 -10.75
CA PHE A 237 -40.75 -32.18 -12.04
C PHE A 237 -39.93 -32.82 -13.17
N ALA A 238 -38.63 -33.02 -12.95
CA ALA A 238 -37.73 -33.64 -13.90
C ALA A 238 -38.12 -35.09 -14.25
N ALA A 239 -38.65 -35.84 -13.28
CA ALA A 239 -39.10 -37.22 -13.47
C ALA A 239 -40.45 -37.34 -14.19
N HIS A 240 -41.28 -36.28 -14.17
CA HIS A 240 -42.68 -36.34 -14.64
C HIS A 240 -42.97 -35.51 -15.89
N ILE A 241 -42.13 -34.52 -16.24
CA ILE A 241 -42.28 -33.80 -17.52
C ILE A 241 -41.98 -34.74 -18.69
N SER A 242 -42.91 -34.84 -19.64
CA SER A 242 -42.75 -35.70 -20.82
C SER A 242 -41.69 -35.13 -21.78
N GLU A 243 -41.03 -36.03 -22.52
CA GLU A 243 -39.95 -35.68 -23.46
C GLU A 243 -38.88 -34.81 -22.78
N ARG A 244 -38.41 -35.25 -21.60
CA ARG A 244 -37.46 -34.54 -20.74
C ARG A 244 -36.20 -34.06 -21.48
N GLU A 245 -35.76 -34.78 -22.50
CA GLU A 245 -34.65 -34.44 -23.40
C GLU A 245 -34.90 -33.16 -24.23
N ASN A 246 -36.16 -32.82 -24.49
CA ASN A 246 -36.59 -31.62 -25.22
C ASN A 246 -36.79 -30.40 -24.30
N VAL A 247 -36.47 -30.53 -23.01
CA VAL A 247 -36.73 -29.50 -21.97
C VAL A 247 -35.44 -29.14 -21.27
N ILE A 248 -35.17 -27.85 -21.07
CA ILE A 248 -34.17 -27.33 -20.12
C ILE A 248 -34.92 -26.95 -18.84
N ILE A 249 -34.58 -27.59 -17.72
CA ILE A 249 -35.13 -27.18 -16.41
C ILE A 249 -34.23 -26.10 -15.84
N SER A 250 -34.76 -24.90 -15.69
CA SER A 250 -34.07 -23.74 -15.14
C SER A 250 -34.54 -23.44 -13.71
N LEU A 251 -33.61 -22.99 -12.89
CA LEU A 251 -33.84 -22.59 -11.51
C LEU A 251 -33.74 -21.07 -11.40
N HIS A 252 -34.63 -20.46 -10.63
CA HIS A 252 -34.57 -19.04 -10.29
C HIS A 252 -34.94 -18.87 -8.80
N PRO A 253 -34.04 -19.22 -7.88
CA PRO A 253 -34.32 -19.14 -6.45
C PRO A 253 -34.05 -17.75 -5.89
N HIS A 254 -35.04 -17.16 -5.21
CA HIS A 254 -34.84 -15.98 -4.33
C HIS A 254 -34.41 -16.44 -2.94
N ASN A 255 -33.98 -15.51 -2.09
CA ASN A 255 -33.25 -15.80 -0.85
C ASN A 255 -34.00 -15.45 0.44
N ASP A 256 -35.35 -15.48 0.45
CA ASP A 256 -36.17 -15.01 1.59
C ASP A 256 -35.87 -15.71 2.94
N ARG A 257 -35.30 -16.92 2.92
CA ARG A 257 -34.91 -17.70 4.09
C ARG A 257 -33.39 -17.86 4.21
N GLY A 258 -32.62 -17.18 3.36
CA GLY A 258 -31.16 -17.21 3.37
C GLY A 258 -30.55 -18.51 2.84
N THR A 259 -31.30 -19.31 2.06
CA THR A 259 -30.84 -20.62 1.57
C THR A 259 -30.87 -20.78 0.05
N ALA A 260 -30.92 -19.69 -0.73
CA ALA A 260 -30.98 -19.74 -2.20
C ALA A 260 -29.83 -20.52 -2.84
N ILE A 261 -28.59 -20.37 -2.32
CA ILE A 261 -27.41 -21.11 -2.79
C ILE A 261 -27.60 -22.61 -2.63
N ALA A 262 -28.00 -23.05 -1.44
CA ALA A 262 -28.27 -24.47 -1.17
C ALA A 262 -29.47 -24.97 -2.00
N ALA A 263 -30.50 -24.16 -2.17
CA ALA A 263 -31.66 -24.51 -2.99
C ALA A 263 -31.24 -24.77 -4.44
N ALA A 264 -30.42 -23.90 -5.03
CA ALA A 264 -29.88 -24.06 -6.37
C ALA A 264 -28.99 -25.30 -6.49
N GLU A 265 -28.01 -25.47 -5.60
CA GLU A 265 -27.08 -26.61 -5.68
C GLU A 265 -27.80 -27.95 -5.60
N LEU A 266 -28.70 -28.10 -4.61
CA LEU A 266 -29.45 -29.35 -4.43
C LEU A 266 -30.43 -29.61 -5.58
N ALA A 267 -31.04 -28.57 -6.14
CA ALA A 267 -31.94 -28.70 -7.28
C ALA A 267 -31.22 -29.03 -8.60
N VAL A 268 -29.98 -28.56 -8.80
CA VAL A 268 -29.14 -29.05 -9.92
C VAL A 268 -28.87 -30.54 -9.78
N LEU A 269 -28.57 -31.03 -8.56
CA LEU A 269 -28.47 -32.47 -8.29
C LEU A 269 -29.83 -33.19 -8.48
N GLY A 270 -30.94 -32.49 -8.22
CA GLY A 270 -32.31 -32.91 -8.54
C GLY A 270 -32.60 -33.07 -10.04
N GLY A 271 -31.70 -32.61 -10.92
CA GLY A 271 -31.82 -32.77 -12.36
C GLY A 271 -32.16 -31.49 -13.10
N ALA A 272 -31.93 -30.30 -12.51
CA ALA A 272 -31.95 -29.06 -13.27
C ALA A 272 -30.74 -28.93 -14.21
N ASP A 273 -30.93 -28.22 -15.32
CA ASP A 273 -29.91 -27.99 -16.35
C ASP A 273 -29.28 -26.58 -16.25
N ARG A 274 -30.02 -25.63 -15.69
CA ARG A 274 -29.77 -24.18 -15.81
C ARG A 274 -30.10 -23.43 -14.52
N VAL A 275 -29.37 -22.35 -14.24
CA VAL A 275 -29.57 -21.48 -13.09
C VAL A 275 -29.58 -20.02 -13.54
N GLU A 276 -30.62 -19.30 -13.13
CA GLU A 276 -30.74 -17.84 -13.23
C GLU A 276 -30.43 -17.20 -11.89
N GLY A 277 -29.66 -16.12 -11.92
CA GLY A 277 -29.31 -15.37 -10.72
C GLY A 277 -28.58 -14.07 -11.04
N CYS A 278 -28.05 -13.43 -10.00
CA CYS A 278 -27.32 -12.17 -10.13
C CYS A 278 -25.90 -12.31 -9.58
N LEU A 279 -25.02 -11.40 -9.98
CA LEU A 279 -23.73 -11.24 -9.33
C LEU A 279 -23.94 -10.70 -7.91
N PHE A 280 -23.32 -11.36 -6.93
CA PHE A 280 -23.44 -11.06 -5.50
C PHE A 280 -24.88 -11.08 -4.96
N GLY A 281 -25.78 -11.78 -5.65
CA GLY A 281 -27.14 -12.03 -5.17
C GLY A 281 -28.03 -10.79 -5.15
N ASN A 282 -27.82 -9.82 -6.04
CA ASN A 282 -28.76 -8.71 -6.20
C ASN A 282 -30.15 -9.19 -6.67
N GLY A 283 -31.20 -8.43 -6.39
CA GLY A 283 -32.58 -8.76 -6.77
C GLY A 283 -33.59 -8.32 -5.73
N GLU A 284 -34.86 -8.62 -5.98
CA GLU A 284 -35.96 -8.16 -5.14
C GLU A 284 -35.83 -8.66 -3.68
N ARG A 285 -36.11 -7.79 -2.70
CA ARG A 285 -36.12 -8.07 -1.24
C ARG A 285 -34.78 -8.59 -0.70
N THR A 286 -34.62 -9.91 -0.68
CA THR A 286 -33.45 -10.63 -0.18
C THR A 286 -32.50 -11.04 -1.31
N GLY A 287 -32.89 -10.79 -2.56
CA GLY A 287 -32.06 -11.02 -3.72
C GLY A 287 -32.27 -12.36 -4.41
N ASN A 288 -31.72 -12.45 -5.62
CA ASN A 288 -31.57 -13.71 -6.33
C ASN A 288 -30.44 -14.55 -5.74
N VAL A 289 -30.36 -15.81 -6.17
CA VAL A 289 -29.18 -16.62 -5.93
C VAL A 289 -27.92 -15.96 -6.52
N ASP A 290 -26.82 -16.00 -5.76
CA ASP A 290 -25.54 -15.43 -6.19
C ASP A 290 -24.78 -16.40 -7.10
N ILE A 291 -24.63 -16.03 -8.36
CA ILE A 291 -23.91 -16.84 -9.36
C ILE A 291 -22.40 -16.88 -9.07
N VAL A 292 -21.82 -15.82 -8.48
CA VAL A 292 -20.38 -15.82 -8.14
C VAL A 292 -20.10 -16.89 -7.09
N THR A 293 -20.91 -16.94 -6.03
CA THR A 293 -20.80 -17.99 -5.02
C THR A 293 -21.00 -19.39 -5.61
N LEU A 294 -22.02 -19.61 -6.45
CA LEU A 294 -22.24 -20.93 -7.08
C LEU A 294 -21.08 -21.37 -7.97
N ALA A 295 -20.55 -20.45 -8.79
CA ALA A 295 -19.43 -20.73 -9.67
C ALA A 295 -18.16 -21.07 -8.88
N LEU A 296 -17.86 -20.32 -7.82
CA LEU A 296 -16.66 -20.55 -7.01
C LEU A 296 -16.81 -21.75 -6.05
N ASN A 297 -18.04 -22.11 -5.68
CA ASN A 297 -18.32 -23.40 -5.02
C ASN A 297 -17.95 -24.58 -5.93
N LEU A 298 -18.22 -24.50 -7.24
CA LEU A 298 -17.76 -25.52 -8.20
C LEU A 298 -16.23 -25.49 -8.35
N TYR A 299 -15.65 -24.29 -8.49
CA TYR A 299 -14.21 -24.10 -8.67
C TYR A 299 -13.40 -24.72 -7.53
N THR A 300 -13.79 -24.48 -6.27
CA THR A 300 -13.13 -25.05 -5.09
C THR A 300 -13.29 -26.56 -4.94
N GLN A 301 -14.20 -27.18 -5.69
CA GLN A 301 -14.35 -28.63 -5.80
C GLN A 301 -13.64 -29.21 -7.04
N GLY A 302 -12.85 -28.40 -7.76
CA GLY A 302 -12.13 -28.82 -8.96
C GLY A 302 -13.00 -28.95 -10.22
N ILE A 303 -14.17 -28.30 -10.24
CA ILE A 303 -15.10 -28.33 -11.38
C ILE A 303 -15.07 -26.96 -12.06
N THR A 304 -14.75 -26.95 -13.36
CA THR A 304 -14.70 -25.71 -14.14
C THR A 304 -16.08 -25.05 -14.21
N PRO A 305 -16.26 -23.82 -13.70
CA PRO A 305 -17.57 -23.16 -13.69
C PRO A 305 -17.97 -22.59 -15.07
N ASN A 306 -17.03 -22.49 -16.00
CA ASN A 306 -17.18 -21.79 -17.29
C ASN A 306 -17.52 -20.28 -17.16
N LEU A 307 -17.13 -19.69 -16.03
CA LEU A 307 -17.15 -18.26 -15.78
C LEU A 307 -15.78 -17.83 -15.23
N ASP A 308 -15.33 -16.64 -15.61
CA ASP A 308 -14.03 -16.08 -15.21
C ASP A 308 -14.21 -14.99 -14.16
N PHE A 309 -13.71 -15.28 -12.96
CA PHE A 309 -13.65 -14.37 -11.81
C PHE A 309 -12.21 -14.15 -11.32
N SER A 310 -11.22 -14.35 -12.19
CA SER A 310 -9.79 -14.15 -11.90
C SER A 310 -9.42 -12.73 -11.48
N ASN A 311 -10.31 -11.76 -11.74
CA ASN A 311 -10.24 -10.40 -11.20
C ASN A 311 -11.55 -10.05 -10.50
N ILE A 312 -11.74 -10.58 -9.28
CA ILE A 312 -12.96 -10.38 -8.52
C ILE A 312 -13.17 -8.90 -8.14
N GLN A 313 -12.08 -8.13 -7.98
CA GLN A 313 -12.17 -6.72 -7.60
C GLN A 313 -12.82 -5.87 -8.71
N GLU A 314 -12.47 -6.10 -9.98
CA GLU A 314 -13.13 -5.43 -11.10
C GLU A 314 -14.63 -5.73 -11.15
N VAL A 315 -15.02 -6.98 -10.85
CA VAL A 315 -16.43 -7.38 -10.76
C VAL A 315 -17.14 -6.64 -9.62
N ILE A 316 -16.52 -6.57 -8.43
CA ILE A 316 -17.05 -5.82 -7.29
C ILE A 316 -17.23 -4.34 -7.66
N ASP A 317 -16.22 -3.71 -8.26
CA ASP A 317 -16.24 -2.28 -8.59
C ASP A 317 -17.37 -1.95 -9.58
N VAL A 318 -17.54 -2.76 -10.63
CA VAL A 318 -18.63 -2.55 -11.60
C VAL A 318 -19.99 -2.83 -10.98
N VAL A 319 -20.14 -3.93 -10.23
CA VAL A 319 -21.44 -4.28 -9.61
C VAL A 319 -21.86 -3.22 -8.59
N THR A 320 -20.95 -2.78 -7.71
CA THR A 320 -21.25 -1.77 -6.69
C THR A 320 -21.52 -0.39 -7.31
N SER A 321 -20.77 0.03 -8.34
CA SER A 321 -20.99 1.31 -9.02
C SER A 321 -22.26 1.34 -9.89
N CYS A 322 -22.68 0.21 -10.44
CA CYS A 322 -23.92 0.14 -11.22
C CYS A 322 -25.16 -0.04 -10.34
N ASN A 323 -25.05 -0.82 -9.26
CA ASN A 323 -26.19 -1.10 -8.36
C ASN A 323 -26.39 -0.02 -7.29
N ASP A 324 -25.37 0.78 -7.00
CA ASP A 324 -25.34 1.67 -5.83
C ASP A 324 -25.63 0.92 -4.51
N LEU A 325 -25.15 -0.33 -4.44
CA LEU A 325 -25.29 -1.22 -3.29
C LEU A 325 -23.94 -1.87 -2.98
N PRO A 326 -23.48 -1.85 -1.70
CA PRO A 326 -22.21 -2.45 -1.33
C PRO A 326 -22.29 -3.98 -1.29
N VAL A 327 -21.17 -4.65 -1.59
CA VAL A 327 -21.00 -6.07 -1.27
C VAL A 327 -20.76 -6.20 0.23
N HIS A 328 -21.48 -7.10 0.89
CA HIS A 328 -21.33 -7.28 2.34
C HIS A 328 -19.90 -7.76 2.69
N PRO A 329 -19.27 -7.29 3.78
CA PRO A 329 -17.89 -7.67 4.11
C PRO A 329 -17.66 -9.17 4.33
N ARG A 330 -18.72 -9.95 4.56
CA ARG A 330 -18.68 -11.41 4.71
C ARG A 330 -19.33 -12.18 3.56
N HIS A 331 -19.62 -11.50 2.44
CA HIS A 331 -20.17 -12.14 1.26
C HIS A 331 -19.16 -13.16 0.72
N PRO A 332 -19.52 -14.43 0.49
CA PRO A 332 -18.56 -15.46 0.10
C PRO A 332 -17.67 -15.03 -1.07
N TYR A 333 -16.37 -15.33 -0.97
CA TYR A 333 -15.31 -15.04 -1.95
C TYR A 333 -15.00 -13.57 -2.26
N ALA A 334 -15.96 -12.66 -2.17
CA ALA A 334 -15.82 -11.25 -2.56
C ALA A 334 -15.82 -10.26 -1.40
N GLY A 335 -16.34 -10.66 -0.24
CA GLY A 335 -16.40 -9.80 0.93
C GLY A 335 -15.01 -9.47 1.48
N GLU A 336 -14.82 -8.22 1.91
CA GLU A 336 -13.55 -7.69 2.42
C GLU A 336 -12.87 -8.55 3.50
N LEU A 337 -13.64 -9.35 4.26
CA LEU A 337 -13.16 -10.14 5.39
C LEU A 337 -13.01 -11.64 5.11
N VAL A 338 -13.35 -12.12 3.90
CA VAL A 338 -13.46 -13.58 3.64
C VAL A 338 -12.12 -14.29 3.57
N PHE A 339 -11.07 -13.58 3.22
CA PHE A 339 -9.70 -14.09 3.23
C PHE A 339 -8.93 -13.68 4.49
N THR A 340 -9.55 -12.95 5.42
CA THR A 340 -8.86 -12.39 6.59
C THR A 340 -8.90 -13.31 7.80
N ALA A 341 -7.75 -13.49 8.46
CA ALA A 341 -7.64 -14.17 9.75
C ALA A 341 -7.28 -13.18 10.87
N PHE A 342 -8.23 -12.92 11.77
CA PHE A 342 -7.99 -12.05 12.94
C PHE A 342 -7.30 -12.75 14.11
N SER A 343 -7.51 -14.07 14.26
CA SER A 343 -6.92 -14.85 15.34
C SER A 343 -5.43 -15.09 15.09
N GLY A 344 -4.59 -14.75 16.07
CA GLY A 344 -3.16 -15.03 16.00
C GLY A 344 -2.82 -16.52 15.80
N SER A 345 -3.65 -17.45 16.31
CA SER A 345 -3.45 -18.89 16.07
C SER A 345 -3.79 -19.30 14.63
N HIS A 346 -4.80 -18.68 14.01
CA HIS A 346 -5.12 -18.91 12.60
C HIS A 346 -4.02 -18.33 11.71
N GLN A 347 -3.53 -17.13 12.02
CA GLN A 347 -2.41 -16.50 11.31
C GLN A 347 -1.15 -17.39 11.34
N ASP A 348 -0.80 -17.96 12.51
CA ASP A 348 0.32 -18.88 12.65
C ASP A 348 0.14 -20.17 11.83
N ALA A 349 -1.07 -20.76 11.85
CA ALA A 349 -1.39 -21.95 11.06
C ALA A 349 -1.34 -21.69 9.55
N ILE A 350 -1.87 -20.54 9.10
CA ILE A 350 -1.79 -20.11 7.70
C ILE A 350 -0.34 -19.93 7.27
N LYS A 351 0.47 -19.23 8.08
CA LYS A 351 1.90 -19.03 7.81
C LYS A 351 2.63 -20.36 7.62
N LYS A 352 2.45 -21.31 8.55
CA LYS A 352 3.02 -22.68 8.44
C LYS A 352 2.51 -23.41 7.21
N GLY A 353 1.22 -23.24 6.87
CA GLY A 353 0.62 -23.77 5.66
C GLY A 353 1.36 -23.32 4.40
N PHE A 354 1.67 -22.03 4.28
CA PHE A 354 2.40 -21.48 3.14
C PHE A 354 3.85 -21.96 3.07
N GLU A 355 4.55 -21.99 4.22
CA GLU A 355 5.92 -22.51 4.30
C GLU A 355 5.99 -23.97 3.80
N GLU A 356 5.09 -24.83 4.29
CA GLU A 356 5.01 -26.24 3.89
C GLU A 356 4.53 -26.39 2.43
N GLN A 357 3.60 -25.55 1.99
CA GLN A 357 3.11 -25.58 0.60
C GLN A 357 4.23 -25.28 -0.39
N GLY A 358 5.11 -24.31 -0.11
CA GLY A 358 6.26 -24.01 -0.96
C GLY A 358 7.22 -25.21 -1.09
N ILE A 359 7.49 -25.92 0.01
CA ILE A 359 8.31 -27.14 0.01
C ILE A 359 7.63 -28.25 -0.80
N ARG A 360 6.34 -28.51 -0.54
CA ARG A 360 5.55 -29.53 -1.23
C ARG A 360 5.44 -29.27 -2.72
N HIS A 361 5.12 -28.04 -3.13
CA HIS A 361 4.98 -27.68 -4.54
C HIS A 361 6.30 -27.82 -5.31
N LYS A 362 7.45 -27.45 -4.70
CA LYS A 362 8.76 -27.67 -5.32
C LYS A 362 9.05 -29.16 -5.54
N LYS A 363 8.77 -30.01 -4.54
CA LYS A 363 8.90 -31.46 -4.66
C LYS A 363 7.95 -32.04 -5.73
N ASN A 364 6.72 -31.54 -5.78
CA ASN A 364 5.73 -31.98 -6.76
C ASN A 364 6.15 -31.60 -8.18
N ASP A 365 6.73 -30.40 -8.38
CA ASP A 365 7.29 -29.98 -9.67
C ASP A 365 8.44 -30.90 -10.13
N GLU A 366 9.31 -31.33 -9.21
CA GLU A 366 10.39 -32.29 -9.52
C GLU A 366 9.88 -33.69 -9.90
N ASN A 367 8.73 -34.11 -9.33
CA ASN A 367 8.15 -35.44 -9.54
C ASN A 367 7.03 -35.47 -10.60
N GLY A 368 6.62 -34.33 -11.16
CA GLY A 368 5.49 -34.22 -12.09
C GLY A 368 4.12 -34.45 -11.43
N GLU A 369 3.98 -34.16 -10.14
CA GLU A 369 2.75 -34.33 -9.37
C GLU A 369 1.90 -33.04 -9.33
N LEU A 370 0.60 -33.17 -9.06
CA LEU A 370 -0.32 -32.04 -8.96
C LEU A 370 0.01 -31.14 -7.75
N LYS A 371 -0.05 -29.82 -7.96
CA LYS A 371 0.15 -28.80 -6.92
C LYS A 371 -1.16 -28.46 -6.23
N MET A 372 -1.61 -29.36 -5.34
CA MET A 372 -2.84 -29.17 -4.59
C MET A 372 -2.71 -28.02 -3.58
N TRP A 373 -3.75 -27.18 -3.50
CA TRP A 373 -3.91 -26.16 -2.47
C TRP A 373 -4.18 -26.79 -1.11
N GLN A 374 -3.35 -26.52 -0.11
CA GLN A 374 -3.54 -27.03 1.25
C GLN A 374 -3.05 -26.00 2.27
N ILE A 375 -3.84 -24.96 2.48
CA ILE A 375 -3.60 -23.93 3.49
C ILE A 375 -4.73 -24.00 4.55
N PRO A 376 -4.40 -24.13 5.85
CA PRO A 376 -5.41 -24.14 6.90
C PRO A 376 -6.32 -22.92 6.83
N TYR A 377 -7.62 -23.12 7.06
CA TYR A 377 -8.67 -22.07 7.07
C TYR A 377 -8.95 -21.37 5.74
N MET A 378 -8.17 -21.62 4.67
CA MET A 378 -8.32 -20.96 3.39
C MET A 378 -8.88 -21.96 2.35
N PRO A 379 -10.17 -21.87 1.99
CA PRO A 379 -10.79 -22.83 1.05
C PRO A 379 -10.30 -22.67 -0.40
N LEU A 380 -9.74 -21.51 -0.73
CA LEU A 380 -9.29 -21.11 -2.06
C LEU A 380 -8.01 -20.28 -1.92
N ASP A 381 -7.14 -20.33 -2.94
CA ASP A 381 -5.99 -19.42 -3.05
C ASP A 381 -6.48 -18.02 -3.46
N PRO A 382 -6.37 -16.97 -2.62
CA PRO A 382 -6.82 -15.63 -2.98
C PRO A 382 -6.23 -15.12 -4.30
N ALA A 383 -5.02 -15.58 -4.66
CA ALA A 383 -4.37 -15.20 -5.91
C ALA A 383 -5.16 -15.66 -7.15
N ASP A 384 -5.92 -16.76 -7.06
CA ASP A 384 -6.78 -17.25 -8.15
C ASP A 384 -7.90 -16.27 -8.51
N LEU A 385 -8.25 -15.35 -7.60
CA LEU A 385 -9.24 -14.28 -7.79
C LEU A 385 -8.62 -12.90 -7.97
N GLY A 386 -7.29 -12.83 -8.09
CA GLY A 386 -6.55 -11.56 -8.21
C GLY A 386 -6.38 -10.82 -6.88
N CYS A 387 -6.68 -11.45 -5.74
CA CYS A 387 -6.49 -10.88 -4.41
C CYS A 387 -5.05 -11.06 -3.92
N SER A 388 -4.53 -10.06 -3.20
CA SER A 388 -3.21 -10.16 -2.57
C SER A 388 -3.28 -10.82 -1.18
N TYR A 389 -2.14 -11.40 -0.75
CA TYR A 389 -2.00 -11.96 0.58
C TYR A 389 -2.08 -10.91 1.71
N GLU A 390 -1.82 -9.63 1.42
CA GLU A 390 -1.94 -8.54 2.39
C GLU A 390 -3.37 -8.40 2.94
N ALA A 391 -4.39 -8.81 2.17
CA ALA A 391 -5.78 -8.87 2.62
C ALA A 391 -6.05 -9.94 3.71
N VAL A 392 -5.13 -10.89 3.90
CA VAL A 392 -5.27 -12.03 4.84
C VAL A 392 -4.90 -11.64 6.28
N ILE A 393 -3.99 -10.68 6.46
CA ILE A 393 -3.47 -10.29 7.78
C ILE A 393 -3.91 -8.85 8.10
N ARG A 394 -5.11 -8.71 8.67
CA ARG A 394 -5.55 -7.45 9.29
C ARG A 394 -5.17 -7.41 10.76
N VAL A 395 -4.58 -6.29 11.20
CA VAL A 395 -4.11 -6.10 12.57
C VAL A 395 -5.14 -5.31 13.38
N ASN A 396 -5.76 -5.98 14.35
CA ASN A 396 -6.61 -5.35 15.37
C ASN A 396 -6.09 -5.74 16.77
N ALA A 397 -6.77 -5.27 17.82
CA ALA A 397 -6.40 -5.56 19.21
C ALA A 397 -6.30 -7.06 19.57
N GLN A 398 -6.77 -7.97 18.71
CA GLN A 398 -6.65 -9.42 18.87
C GLN A 398 -5.57 -10.08 17.98
N SER A 399 -4.92 -9.32 17.11
CA SER A 399 -3.91 -9.86 16.21
C SER A 399 -2.67 -10.31 16.96
N GLY A 400 -2.08 -11.43 16.53
CA GLY A 400 -0.94 -12.01 17.22
C GLY A 400 0.37 -11.27 16.94
N LYS A 401 1.35 -11.43 17.84
CA LYS A 401 2.74 -10.93 17.68
C LYS A 401 3.36 -11.31 16.32
N GLY A 402 3.02 -12.50 15.81
CA GLY A 402 3.52 -13.02 14.54
C GLY A 402 3.01 -12.26 13.31
N GLY A 403 1.77 -11.74 13.34
CA GLY A 403 1.21 -10.97 12.23
C GLY A 403 1.93 -9.63 12.04
N ILE A 404 2.20 -8.91 13.14
CA ILE A 404 2.92 -7.63 13.10
C ILE A 404 4.37 -7.82 12.61
N ALA A 405 5.06 -8.85 13.12
CA ALA A 405 6.42 -9.16 12.70
C ALA A 405 6.51 -9.50 11.20
N TYR A 406 5.52 -10.22 10.68
CA TYR A 406 5.44 -10.54 9.25
C TYR A 406 5.29 -9.28 8.39
N LEU A 407 4.40 -8.35 8.77
CA LEU A 407 4.20 -7.10 8.04
C LEU A 407 5.46 -6.21 8.05
N VAL A 408 6.16 -6.12 9.18
CA VAL A 408 7.45 -5.41 9.25
C VAL A 408 8.49 -6.08 8.33
N LYS A 409 8.56 -7.41 8.31
CA LYS A 409 9.46 -8.14 7.41
C LYS A 409 9.15 -7.89 5.93
N GLN A 410 7.87 -7.88 5.53
CA GLN A 410 7.50 -7.64 4.13
C GLN A 410 7.73 -6.20 3.69
N HIS A 411 7.27 -5.21 4.46
CA HIS A 411 7.27 -3.81 4.04
C HIS A 411 8.56 -3.04 4.39
N LEU A 412 9.27 -3.46 5.43
CA LEU A 412 10.53 -2.82 5.84
C LEU A 412 11.75 -3.72 5.62
N GLN A 413 11.57 -4.98 5.21
CA GLN A 413 12.64 -5.96 5.00
C GLN A 413 13.44 -6.26 6.27
N LEU A 414 12.81 -6.12 7.45
CA LEU A 414 13.44 -6.31 8.76
C LEU A 414 12.91 -7.57 9.44
N ASP A 415 13.77 -8.57 9.65
CA ASP A 415 13.43 -9.77 10.43
C ASP A 415 13.72 -9.56 11.93
N LEU A 416 12.69 -9.15 12.66
CA LEU A 416 12.83 -8.76 14.06
C LEU A 416 13.15 -9.96 14.97
N PRO A 417 14.11 -9.85 15.91
CA PRO A 417 14.32 -10.85 16.96
C PRO A 417 13.07 -11.07 17.81
N ARG A 418 12.88 -12.29 18.34
CA ARG A 418 11.66 -12.68 19.09
C ARG A 418 11.32 -11.71 20.23
N ASN A 419 12.32 -11.25 20.98
CA ASN A 419 12.12 -10.33 22.10
C ASN A 419 11.70 -8.93 21.61
N MET A 420 12.29 -8.47 20.50
CA MET A 420 11.90 -7.21 19.86
C MET A 420 10.49 -7.28 19.25
N GLN A 421 10.08 -8.41 18.68
CA GLN A 421 8.69 -8.60 18.22
C GLN A 421 7.69 -8.40 19.38
N ILE A 422 8.02 -8.89 20.58
CA ILE A 422 7.19 -8.69 21.78
C ILE A 422 7.19 -7.22 22.20
N ALA A 423 8.34 -6.54 22.16
CA ALA A 423 8.45 -5.13 22.51
C ALA A 423 7.65 -4.25 21.55
N PHE A 424 7.80 -4.43 20.25
CA PHE A 424 7.08 -3.66 19.24
C PHE A 424 5.58 -3.96 19.25
N TYR A 425 5.18 -5.20 19.50
CA TYR A 425 3.78 -5.56 19.68
C TYR A 425 3.09 -4.72 20.76
N LYS A 426 3.76 -4.46 21.89
CA LYS A 426 3.22 -3.61 22.96
C LYS A 426 2.98 -2.17 22.49
N VAL A 427 3.83 -1.66 21.61
CA VAL A 427 3.67 -0.31 21.02
C VAL A 427 2.41 -0.26 20.15
N ILE A 428 2.24 -1.23 19.25
CA ILE A 428 1.04 -1.29 18.40
C ILE A 428 -0.22 -1.50 19.23
N GLN A 429 -0.14 -2.31 20.30
CA GLN A 429 -1.26 -2.50 21.22
C GLN A 429 -1.69 -1.18 21.87
N GLN A 430 -0.74 -0.37 22.35
CA GLN A 430 -1.03 0.96 22.91
C GLN A 430 -1.67 1.91 21.90
N ILE A 431 -1.22 1.87 20.63
CA ILE A 431 -1.82 2.67 19.55
C ILE A 431 -3.25 2.19 19.26
N SER A 432 -3.45 0.89 19.14
CA SER A 432 -4.76 0.28 18.88
C SER A 432 -5.75 0.57 20.01
N ASP A 433 -5.33 0.45 21.27
CA ASP A 433 -6.16 0.69 22.45
C ASP A 433 -6.59 2.16 22.54
N ARG A 434 -5.70 3.09 22.13
CA ARG A 434 -5.98 4.53 22.13
C ARG A 434 -6.95 4.94 21.03
N GLU A 435 -6.80 4.38 19.83
CA GLU A 435 -7.53 4.83 18.64
C GLU A 435 -8.83 4.07 18.38
N ALA A 436 -9.03 2.92 19.04
CA ALA A 436 -10.23 2.08 18.95
C ALA A 436 -10.66 1.76 17.50
N ARG A 437 -9.71 1.77 16.56
CA ARG A 437 -9.89 1.47 15.13
C ARG A 437 -8.87 0.42 14.67
N GLU A 438 -9.11 -0.12 13.48
CA GLU A 438 -8.17 -1.01 12.81
C GLU A 438 -6.82 -0.32 12.57
N VAL A 439 -5.71 -1.04 12.85
CA VAL A 439 -4.36 -0.54 12.63
C VAL A 439 -3.92 -0.99 11.23
N THR A 440 -3.78 -0.03 10.32
CA THR A 440 -3.38 -0.30 8.93
C THR A 440 -1.89 -0.63 8.82
N VAL A 441 -1.46 -1.18 7.68
CA VAL A 441 -0.03 -1.39 7.39
C VAL A 441 0.76 -0.08 7.46
N GLU A 442 0.18 1.03 6.98
CA GLU A 442 0.79 2.35 7.06
C GLU A 442 0.93 2.82 8.52
N ASP A 443 -0.08 2.56 9.36
CA ASP A 443 0.00 2.84 10.79
C ASP A 443 1.13 2.04 11.45
N ILE A 444 1.27 0.74 11.14
CA ILE A 444 2.31 -0.14 11.71
C ILE A 444 3.70 0.31 11.27
N THR A 445 3.91 0.53 9.97
CA THR A 445 5.21 0.93 9.44
C THR A 445 5.61 2.32 9.91
N THR A 446 4.64 3.25 10.02
CA THR A 446 4.86 4.58 10.59
C THR A 446 5.20 4.50 12.08
N ALA A 447 4.46 3.70 12.85
CA ALA A 447 4.74 3.47 14.26
C ALA A 447 6.13 2.87 14.46
N PHE A 448 6.52 1.89 13.64
CA PHE A 448 7.86 1.28 13.69
C PHE A 448 8.96 2.34 13.45
N ARG A 449 8.81 3.11 12.36
CA ARG A 449 9.75 4.17 11.99
C ARG A 449 9.87 5.24 13.07
N GLN A 450 8.74 5.63 13.66
CA GLN A 450 8.74 6.58 14.77
C GLN A 450 9.41 5.96 15.99
N THR A 451 8.91 4.86 16.53
CA THR A 451 9.42 4.24 17.77
C THR A 451 10.91 4.00 17.74
N TYR A 452 11.42 3.45 16.63
CA TYR A 452 12.83 3.09 16.50
C TYR A 452 13.67 4.09 15.70
N ARG A 453 13.14 5.30 15.43
CA ARG A 453 13.84 6.36 14.70
C ARG A 453 14.47 5.86 13.40
N PHE A 454 13.70 5.06 12.66
CA PHE A 454 14.14 4.30 11.49
C PHE A 454 13.58 4.93 10.20
N GLY A 455 14.38 4.97 9.13
CA GLY A 455 13.91 5.39 7.80
C GLY A 455 14.29 6.80 7.34
N GLY A 456 15.44 7.33 7.78
CA GLY A 456 16.03 8.58 7.28
C GLY A 456 15.75 9.82 8.14
N SER A 457 16.19 11.00 7.67
CA SER A 457 16.19 12.27 8.42
C SER A 457 14.83 12.68 9.00
N LYS A 458 13.72 12.29 8.34
CA LYS A 458 12.36 12.53 8.84
C LYS A 458 12.08 11.90 10.21
N TYR A 459 12.75 10.80 10.52
CA TYR A 459 12.57 10.03 11.75
C TYR A 459 13.81 10.11 12.65
N GLU A 460 14.81 10.96 12.34
CA GLU A 460 15.99 11.15 13.18
C GLU A 460 15.58 11.58 14.60
N GLY A 461 16.25 10.98 15.59
CA GLY A 461 16.10 11.37 16.98
C GLY A 461 16.97 12.57 17.34
N ARG A 462 17.00 12.90 18.64
CA ARG A 462 17.84 13.96 19.21
C ARG A 462 19.33 13.70 19.03
N LEU A 463 19.72 12.43 18.98
CA LEU A 463 21.07 11.96 18.67
C LEU A 463 21.10 11.33 17.28
N ALA A 464 21.91 11.87 16.36
CA ALA A 464 22.08 11.31 15.02
C ALA A 464 23.55 11.27 14.60
N LEU A 465 24.04 10.09 14.18
CA LEU A 465 25.41 9.95 13.68
C LEU A 465 25.53 10.57 12.28
N LYS A 466 26.52 11.45 12.08
CA LYS A 466 26.81 12.05 10.77
C LYS A 466 28.06 11.46 10.13
N SER A 467 29.09 11.21 10.93
CA SER A 467 30.29 10.49 10.48
C SER A 467 30.98 9.85 11.67
N PHE A 468 31.75 8.79 11.42
CA PHE A 468 32.61 8.19 12.43
C PHE A 468 33.88 7.64 11.81
N ARG A 469 34.88 7.46 12.67
CA ARG A 469 36.10 6.73 12.36
C ARG A 469 36.42 5.80 13.53
N MET A 470 36.80 4.57 13.20
CA MET A 470 37.38 3.64 14.16
C MET A 470 38.90 3.62 13.97
N THR A 471 39.65 3.76 15.06
CA THR A 471 41.10 3.61 15.05
C THR A 471 41.54 2.58 16.08
N THR A 472 42.59 1.82 15.76
CA THR A 472 43.23 0.90 16.71
C THR A 472 44.44 1.61 17.29
N GLU A 473 44.48 1.82 18.61
CA GLU A 473 45.66 2.37 19.26
C GLU A 473 46.62 1.22 19.65
N PRO A 474 47.91 1.25 19.23
CA PRO A 474 48.89 0.30 19.71
C PRO A 474 49.19 0.57 21.20
N SER A 475 49.12 -0.48 22.02
CA SER A 475 49.49 -0.39 23.45
C SER A 475 50.96 0.04 23.60
N PRO A 476 51.31 0.93 24.55
CA PRO A 476 52.70 1.25 24.84
C PRO A 476 53.40 0.05 25.51
N ASP A 477 54.45 -0.44 24.84
CA ASP A 477 55.44 -1.47 25.21
C ASP A 477 54.95 -2.89 25.64
N PRO A 478 55.45 -3.97 25.00
CA PRO A 478 55.20 -5.34 25.43
C PRO A 478 56.23 -5.74 26.49
N THR A 479 55.85 -5.79 27.76
CA THR A 479 56.70 -6.36 28.83
C THR A 479 56.14 -7.59 29.53
N ASP A 480 55.09 -8.25 29.03
CA ASP A 480 54.70 -9.56 29.60
C ASP A 480 53.93 -10.45 28.61
N ASP A 481 54.42 -11.67 28.40
CA ASP A 481 53.93 -12.68 27.44
C ASP A 481 52.73 -13.49 27.98
N ARG A 482 51.80 -12.88 28.70
CA ARG A 482 50.63 -13.60 29.23
C ARG A 482 49.33 -12.80 29.09
N GLU A 483 48.62 -13.13 28.01
CA GLU A 483 47.17 -12.98 27.70
C GLU A 483 46.98 -12.39 26.28
N PRO A 484 45.98 -12.85 25.49
CA PRO A 484 45.72 -12.27 24.17
C PRO A 484 45.31 -10.81 24.32
N PHE A 485 46.03 -9.92 23.65
CA PHE A 485 45.83 -8.47 23.69
C PHE A 485 44.39 -8.09 23.34
N ASP A 486 43.68 -7.44 24.27
CA ASP A 486 42.41 -6.78 23.98
C ASP A 486 42.73 -5.51 23.18
N GLU A 487 42.60 -5.57 21.85
CA GLU A 487 42.85 -4.43 20.96
C GLU A 487 41.90 -3.29 21.32
N ARG A 488 42.43 -2.27 21.99
CA ARG A 488 41.66 -1.07 22.33
C ARG A 488 41.37 -0.29 21.05
N ARG A 489 40.08 -0.18 20.74
CA ARG A 489 39.54 0.57 19.62
C ARG A 489 38.97 1.89 20.11
N ARG A 490 39.31 2.94 19.41
CA ARG A 490 38.82 4.29 19.65
C ARG A 490 37.79 4.66 18.59
N PHE A 491 36.64 5.12 19.07
CA PHE A 491 35.59 5.72 18.26
C PHE A 491 35.79 7.23 18.27
N ASP A 492 35.89 7.84 17.08
CA ASP A 492 35.86 9.28 16.87
C ASP A 492 34.63 9.59 16.00
N GLY A 493 33.57 10.15 16.59
CA GLY A 493 32.29 10.36 15.92
C GLY A 493 31.85 11.82 15.90
N THR A 494 31.37 12.28 14.75
CA THR A 494 30.60 13.52 14.63
C THR A 494 29.12 13.18 14.65
N MET A 495 28.40 13.70 15.63
CA MET A 495 26.96 13.48 15.80
C MET A 495 26.21 14.78 16.01
N LEU A 496 24.97 14.80 15.58
CA LEU A 496 24.00 15.83 15.95
C LEU A 496 23.48 15.50 17.35
N VAL A 497 23.52 16.47 18.25
CA VAL A 497 22.92 16.41 19.59
C VAL A 497 22.04 17.64 19.75
N ASP A 498 20.73 17.43 19.80
CA ASP A 498 19.74 18.52 19.88
C ASP A 498 19.93 19.59 18.79
N GLY A 499 20.21 19.16 17.57
CA GLY A 499 20.44 20.04 16.41
C GLY A 499 21.85 20.63 16.30
N VAL A 500 22.74 20.36 17.27
CA VAL A 500 24.12 20.89 17.27
C VAL A 500 25.12 19.80 16.92
N LEU A 501 25.99 20.04 15.94
CA LEU A 501 27.08 19.13 15.61
C LEU A 501 28.11 19.09 16.74
N ARG A 502 28.40 17.87 17.19
CA ARG A 502 29.33 17.59 18.28
C ARG A 502 30.26 16.44 17.89
N VAL A 503 31.55 16.62 18.18
CA VAL A 503 32.55 15.55 18.10
C VAL A 503 32.67 14.89 19.48
N ILE A 504 32.43 13.58 19.55
CA ILE A 504 32.60 12.79 20.76
C ILE A 504 33.59 11.67 20.51
N ARG A 505 34.30 11.27 21.58
CA ARG A 505 35.30 10.21 21.51
C ARG A 505 35.06 9.21 22.64
N GLY A 506 35.32 7.94 22.38
CA GLY A 506 35.20 6.90 23.39
C GLY A 506 36.05 5.69 23.04
N ASP A 507 36.41 4.93 24.07
CA ASP A 507 37.25 3.76 23.94
C ASP A 507 36.48 2.48 24.26
N GLY A 508 36.76 1.42 23.52
CA GLY A 508 36.19 0.11 23.77
C GLY A 508 36.92 -0.99 23.02
N ASN A 509 36.47 -2.22 23.17
CA ASN A 509 36.95 -3.37 22.40
C ASN A 509 36.24 -3.53 21.03
N GLY A 510 35.25 -2.67 20.73
CA GLY A 510 34.48 -2.68 19.48
C GLY A 510 33.71 -1.38 19.26
N PRO A 511 33.08 -1.20 18.08
CA PRO A 511 32.33 0.02 17.76
C PRO A 511 31.21 0.34 18.76
N ILE A 512 30.45 -0.68 19.18
CA ILE A 512 29.34 -0.52 20.14
C ILE A 512 29.86 -0.06 21.50
N SER A 513 30.86 -0.74 22.07
CA SER A 513 31.40 -0.41 23.40
C SER A 513 32.09 0.94 23.41
N ALA A 514 32.81 1.30 22.34
CA ALA A 514 33.45 2.60 22.19
C ALA A 514 32.43 3.76 22.08
N LEU A 515 31.32 3.56 21.35
CA LEU A 515 30.24 4.55 21.29
C LEU A 515 29.53 4.70 22.64
N LEU A 516 29.22 3.60 23.34
CA LEU A 516 28.60 3.66 24.67
C LEU A 516 29.50 4.40 25.68
N ASP A 517 30.82 4.19 25.61
CA ASP A 517 31.78 4.94 26.42
C ASP A 517 31.79 6.44 26.06
N ALA A 518 31.73 6.78 24.77
CA ALA A 518 31.64 8.17 24.31
C ALA A 518 30.36 8.86 24.82
N LEU A 519 29.22 8.17 24.75
CA LEU A 519 27.93 8.68 25.23
C LEU A 519 27.93 8.86 26.76
N ARG A 520 28.54 7.93 27.50
CA ARG A 520 28.72 8.03 28.95
C ARG A 520 29.58 9.23 29.32
N THR A 521 30.75 9.36 28.69
CA THR A 521 31.74 10.39 29.01
C THR A 521 31.28 11.79 28.65
N HIS A 522 30.67 11.96 27.48
CA HIS A 522 30.33 13.27 26.94
C HIS A 522 28.89 13.71 27.21
N LEU A 523 27.95 12.77 27.37
CA LEU A 523 26.52 13.07 27.47
C LEU A 523 25.85 12.52 28.74
N ASP A 524 26.61 11.88 29.65
CA ASP A 524 26.08 11.28 30.89
C ASP A 524 24.94 10.26 30.65
N ILE A 525 25.10 9.49 29.56
CA ILE A 525 24.20 8.41 29.17
C ILE A 525 24.88 7.09 29.52
N ASN A 526 24.52 6.49 30.66
CA ASN A 526 25.14 5.27 31.16
C ASN A 526 24.26 4.04 30.86
N MET A 527 24.52 3.38 29.74
CA MET A 527 23.79 2.19 29.30
C MET A 527 24.76 1.07 28.92
N THR A 528 24.28 -0.17 29.00
CA THR A 528 25.02 -1.37 28.62
C THR A 528 24.22 -2.26 27.66
N LEU A 529 24.94 -3.03 26.85
CA LEU A 529 24.37 -3.96 25.87
C LEU A 529 23.83 -5.22 26.57
N ARG A 530 22.56 -5.54 26.33
CA ARG A 530 21.91 -6.77 26.80
C ARG A 530 21.84 -7.83 25.70
N GLU A 531 21.38 -7.46 24.51
CA GLU A 531 21.20 -8.37 23.37
C GLU A 531 21.66 -7.68 22.07
N TYR A 532 22.28 -8.45 21.17
CA TYR A 532 22.69 -8.03 19.83
C TYR A 532 22.34 -9.13 18.83
N THR A 533 21.72 -8.78 17.71
CA THR A 533 21.46 -9.69 16.58
C THR A 533 21.60 -8.93 15.28
N GLU A 534 22.02 -9.60 14.22
CA GLU A 534 22.22 -9.01 12.90
C GLU A 534 21.87 -9.99 11.78
N HIS A 535 21.41 -9.47 10.64
CA HIS A 535 21.30 -10.22 9.39
C HIS A 535 21.46 -9.33 8.16
N ALA A 536 21.68 -9.95 7.00
CA ALA A 536 21.75 -9.26 5.72
C ALA A 536 20.35 -9.02 5.13
N VAL A 537 20.16 -7.84 4.55
CA VAL A 537 18.95 -7.41 3.85
C VAL A 537 19.28 -7.18 2.38
N GLY A 538 18.59 -7.90 1.49
CA GLY A 538 18.83 -7.91 0.04
C GLY A 538 19.85 -8.98 -0.41
N GLU A 539 20.02 -9.12 -1.73
CA GLU A 539 20.94 -10.08 -2.35
C GLU A 539 22.02 -9.36 -3.19
N GLY A 540 23.24 -9.91 -3.23
CA GLY A 540 24.34 -9.43 -4.07
C GLY A 540 25.23 -8.35 -3.44
N GLU A 541 26.02 -7.66 -4.28
CA GLU A 541 27.04 -6.68 -3.88
C GLU A 541 26.49 -5.41 -3.20
N ASN A 542 25.17 -5.17 -3.28
CA ASN A 542 24.47 -4.05 -2.66
C ASN A 542 23.70 -4.43 -1.37
N SER A 543 24.00 -5.59 -0.78
CA SER A 543 23.37 -6.02 0.48
C SER A 543 23.66 -5.03 1.63
N LYS A 544 22.66 -4.84 2.50
CA LYS A 544 22.77 -4.03 3.72
C LYS A 544 22.78 -4.93 4.94
N ALA A 545 23.38 -4.50 6.03
CA ALA A 545 23.27 -5.13 7.34
C ALA A 545 22.13 -4.48 8.12
N ALA A 546 21.24 -5.28 8.71
CA ALA A 546 20.27 -4.84 9.70
C ALA A 546 20.68 -5.34 11.08
N SER A 547 20.94 -4.41 12.01
CA SER A 547 21.38 -4.72 13.37
C SER A 547 20.29 -4.37 14.39
N TYR A 548 20.13 -5.20 15.41
CA TYR A 548 19.14 -5.08 16.47
C TYR A 548 19.86 -5.12 17.82
N ILE A 549 19.64 -4.10 18.65
CA ILE A 549 20.32 -3.95 19.94
C ILE A 549 19.30 -3.70 21.03
N GLU A 550 19.44 -4.40 22.16
CA GLU A 550 18.74 -4.09 23.40
C GLU A 550 19.71 -3.47 24.41
N LEU A 551 19.41 -2.25 24.86
CA LEU A 551 20.18 -1.54 25.88
C LEU A 551 19.41 -1.46 27.19
N VAL A 552 20.15 -1.47 28.30
CA VAL A 552 19.63 -1.24 29.65
C VAL A 552 20.50 -0.26 30.43
N ASN A 553 19.91 0.39 31.43
CA ASN A 553 20.66 1.26 32.33
C ASN A 553 21.69 0.46 33.12
N THR A 554 22.89 1.01 33.25
CA THR A 554 23.95 0.44 34.07
C THR A 554 23.71 0.80 35.53
N THR A 555 23.69 -0.21 36.42
CA THR A 555 23.67 -0.02 37.88
C THR A 555 24.97 -0.52 38.50
N ASP A 556 25.25 -0.15 39.75
CA ASP A 556 26.47 -0.57 40.46
C ASP A 556 26.52 -2.10 40.72
N ASP A 557 25.38 -2.81 40.64
CA ASP A 557 25.28 -4.27 40.72
C ASP A 557 25.00 -4.92 39.35
N ILE A 558 25.94 -5.73 38.87
CA ILE A 558 25.87 -6.46 37.59
C ILE A 558 24.65 -7.40 37.54
N LYS A 559 24.22 -7.97 38.67
CA LYS A 559 23.02 -8.82 38.72
C LYS A 559 21.75 -7.99 38.54
N GLU A 560 21.68 -6.81 39.13
CA GLU A 560 20.55 -5.90 38.96
C GLU A 560 20.50 -5.32 37.54
N THR A 561 21.65 -5.00 36.94
CA THR A 561 21.73 -4.54 35.54
C THR A 561 21.15 -5.59 34.57
N ARG A 562 21.48 -6.87 34.77
CA ARG A 562 20.93 -7.97 33.95
C ARG A 562 19.44 -8.23 34.21
N GLN A 563 18.93 -7.87 35.39
CA GLN A 563 17.53 -8.03 35.79
C GLN A 563 16.69 -6.77 35.63
N SER A 564 17.26 -5.66 35.12
CA SER A 564 16.52 -4.42 34.88
C SER A 564 15.25 -4.69 34.08
N SER A 565 14.10 -4.30 34.62
CA SER A 565 12.80 -4.39 33.98
C SER A 565 12.65 -3.41 32.82
N GLU A 566 13.43 -2.33 32.82
CA GLU A 566 13.46 -1.34 31.74
C GLU A 566 14.59 -1.67 30.75
N SER A 567 14.21 -1.77 29.48
CA SER A 567 15.10 -1.96 28.35
C SER A 567 14.58 -1.24 27.11
N TRP A 568 15.51 -0.87 26.23
CA TRP A 568 15.22 -0.15 25.00
C TRP A 568 15.82 -0.89 23.82
N TRP A 569 14.96 -1.24 22.87
CA TRP A 569 15.36 -1.81 21.59
C TRP A 569 15.68 -0.72 20.59
N GLY A 570 16.70 -0.95 19.79
CA GLY A 570 17.09 -0.10 18.68
C GLY A 570 17.38 -0.92 17.43
N VAL A 571 17.16 -0.30 16.28
CA VAL A 571 17.40 -0.90 14.96
C VAL A 571 18.26 0.03 14.10
N GLY A 572 19.19 -0.56 13.37
CA GLY A 572 20.03 0.12 12.39
C GLY A 572 20.00 -0.66 11.07
N LEU A 573 20.16 0.07 9.96
CA LEU A 573 20.28 -0.51 8.63
C LEU A 573 21.30 0.31 7.84
N ASP A 574 22.42 -0.29 7.48
CA ASP A 574 23.47 0.37 6.70
C ASP A 574 24.21 -0.65 5.82
N SER A 575 24.88 -0.17 4.77
CA SER A 575 25.84 -0.97 3.98
C SER A 575 27.08 -1.38 4.80
N ASP A 576 27.48 -0.57 5.79
CA ASP A 576 28.56 -0.91 6.72
C ASP A 576 27.98 -1.51 8.00
N ILE A 577 28.40 -2.74 8.33
CA ILE A 577 28.04 -3.47 9.54
C ILE A 577 28.27 -2.63 10.81
N SER A 578 29.42 -1.92 10.87
CA SER A 578 29.74 -1.06 12.00
C SER A 578 28.76 0.10 12.09
N ALA A 579 28.47 0.76 10.97
CA ALA A 579 27.52 1.86 10.92
C ALA A 579 26.10 1.40 11.34
N SER A 580 25.65 0.26 10.83
CA SER A 580 24.36 -0.35 11.20
C SER A 580 24.27 -0.58 12.71
N SER A 581 25.31 -1.16 13.33
CA SER A 581 25.33 -1.38 14.78
C SER A 581 25.31 -0.08 15.58
N LEU A 582 26.02 0.96 15.14
CA LEU A 582 26.05 2.29 15.78
C LEU A 582 24.69 2.99 15.67
N HIS A 583 24.04 2.89 14.51
CA HIS A 583 22.67 3.39 14.33
C HIS A 583 21.68 2.67 15.24
N ALA A 584 21.81 1.35 15.42
CA ALA A 584 20.98 0.60 16.37
C ALA A 584 21.18 1.05 17.83
N VAL A 585 22.42 1.35 18.24
CA VAL A 585 22.70 1.95 19.57
C VAL A 585 21.98 3.29 19.72
N LEU A 586 22.15 4.20 18.75
CA LEU A 586 21.53 5.53 18.83
C LEU A 586 20.00 5.46 18.77
N SER A 587 19.44 4.52 18.03
CA SER A 587 18.00 4.23 17.99
C SER A 587 17.48 3.87 19.40
N ALA A 588 18.14 2.95 20.10
CA ALA A 588 17.79 2.57 21.48
C ALA A 588 17.97 3.74 22.46
N VAL A 589 19.09 4.46 22.38
CA VAL A 589 19.40 5.60 23.28
C VAL A 589 18.40 6.73 23.10
N ASN A 590 18.01 7.06 21.87
CA ASN A 590 16.98 8.08 21.60
C ASN A 590 15.63 7.72 22.25
N GLY A 591 15.29 6.42 22.33
CA GLY A 591 14.13 5.93 23.07
C GLY A 591 14.29 6.07 24.59
N ALA A 592 15.50 5.88 25.10
CA ALA A 592 15.82 5.94 26.53
C ALA A 592 15.87 7.36 27.10
N ILE A 593 16.45 8.31 26.36
CA ILE A 593 16.64 9.68 26.88
C ILE A 593 15.36 10.51 26.92
N GLY A 594 14.36 10.21 26.08
CA GLY A 594 13.12 10.99 25.99
C GLY A 594 13.39 12.49 25.90
N ASP A 595 12.77 13.27 26.80
CA ASP A 595 12.92 14.73 26.92
C ASP A 595 13.99 15.16 27.95
N ARG A 596 14.86 14.24 28.41
CA ARG A 596 15.93 14.55 29.36
C ARG A 596 16.86 15.63 28.81
N VAL A 597 17.10 16.69 29.58
CA VAL A 597 18.12 17.70 29.24
C VAL A 597 19.50 17.05 29.28
N LEU A 598 20.21 17.12 28.15
CA LEU A 598 21.57 16.58 28.04
C LEU A 598 22.58 17.64 28.52
N PRO A 599 23.69 17.21 29.14
CA PRO A 599 24.70 18.16 29.60
C PRO A 599 25.32 18.92 28.43
N GLU A 600 25.69 20.17 28.69
CA GLU A 600 26.67 20.87 27.86
C GLU A 600 27.98 20.08 27.93
N LEU A 601 28.58 19.84 26.76
CA LEU A 601 29.81 19.07 26.63
C LEU A 601 30.87 19.62 27.59
N LYS A 602 31.32 18.79 28.54
CA LYS A 602 32.46 19.12 29.41
C LYS A 602 33.76 19.08 28.58
N LEU A 603 34.03 20.14 27.82
CA LEU A 603 35.32 20.36 27.17
C LEU A 603 36.29 20.98 28.20
N SER A 604 36.61 20.23 29.26
CA SER A 604 37.29 20.76 30.46
C SER A 604 38.82 20.86 30.38
N VAL A 605 39.43 20.76 29.19
CA VAL A 605 40.89 20.81 29.05
C VAL A 605 41.29 21.80 27.96
N GLY A 606 41.85 22.94 28.36
CA GLY A 606 42.46 23.90 27.43
C GLY A 606 43.66 23.32 26.68
N PHE A 607 43.92 23.85 25.48
CA PHE A 607 44.94 23.33 24.56
C PHE A 607 46.35 23.69 25.04
N ASN A 608 47.29 22.77 24.85
CA ASN A 608 48.69 22.91 25.26
C ASN A 608 49.62 22.47 24.13
N THR A 609 50.93 22.48 24.39
CA THR A 609 51.96 22.08 23.42
C THR A 609 51.87 20.62 22.95
N THR A 610 51.09 19.77 23.63
CA THR A 610 50.84 18.37 23.25
C THR A 610 49.54 18.16 22.47
N SER A 611 48.70 19.19 22.31
CA SER A 611 47.46 19.10 21.51
C SER A 611 47.79 18.92 20.02
N GLY A 612 47.06 18.03 19.35
CA GLY A 612 47.23 17.77 17.92
C GLY A 612 46.39 18.70 17.04
N GLN A 613 46.64 18.63 15.72
CA GLN A 613 45.87 19.39 14.73
C GLN A 613 44.36 19.05 14.77
N SER A 614 44.01 17.78 14.99
CA SER A 614 42.62 17.33 15.08
C SER A 614 41.90 17.93 16.28
N ASP A 615 42.57 18.02 17.44
CA ASP A 615 41.95 18.56 18.66
C ASP A 615 41.56 20.04 18.49
N VAL A 616 42.43 20.83 17.84
CA VAL A 616 42.15 22.24 17.54
C VAL A 616 41.00 22.38 16.52
N SER A 617 40.94 21.49 15.52
CA SER A 617 39.87 21.50 14.53
C SER A 617 38.51 21.12 15.14
N ASP A 618 38.48 20.08 15.98
CA ASP A 618 37.28 19.60 16.65
C ASP A 618 36.71 20.65 17.59
N ALA A 619 37.58 21.46 18.22
CA ALA A 619 37.18 22.61 19.01
C ALA A 619 36.37 23.61 18.20
N ILE A 620 36.82 23.94 16.99
CA ILE A 620 36.15 24.91 16.11
C ILE A 620 34.83 24.35 15.56
N VAL A 621 34.76 23.04 15.29
CA VAL A 621 33.49 22.37 14.97
C VAL A 621 32.53 22.47 16.16
N ASN A 622 33.00 22.17 17.37
CA ASN A 622 32.16 22.16 18.58
C ASN A 622 31.71 23.56 19.02
N THR A 623 32.53 24.61 18.85
CA THR A 623 32.22 25.96 19.34
C THR A 623 31.58 26.86 18.28
N LEU A 624 31.98 26.72 17.01
CA LEU A 624 31.52 27.59 15.92
C LEU A 624 30.65 26.85 14.89
N GLY A 625 30.54 25.52 14.97
CA GLY A 625 29.84 24.72 13.96
C GLY A 625 30.56 24.75 12.61
N LEU A 626 31.85 25.07 12.56
CA LEU A 626 32.60 25.22 11.31
C LEU A 626 33.52 24.03 11.03
N THR A 627 33.27 23.32 9.94
CA THR A 627 34.19 22.28 9.46
C THR A 627 35.32 22.92 8.63
N LEU A 628 36.53 22.97 9.18
CA LEU A 628 37.68 23.62 8.53
C LEU A 628 38.27 22.76 7.39
N PRO A 629 38.63 23.34 6.23
CA PRO A 629 39.41 22.66 5.19
C PRO A 629 40.78 22.20 5.72
N ARG A 630 41.30 21.08 5.20
CA ARG A 630 42.53 20.44 5.72
C ARG A 630 43.73 21.39 5.79
N ARG A 631 43.92 22.25 4.79
CA ARG A 631 45.01 23.24 4.77
C ARG A 631 44.80 24.37 5.78
N LEU A 632 43.56 24.79 6.00
CA LEU A 632 43.22 25.77 7.03
C LEU A 632 43.39 25.17 8.44
N GLN A 633 43.06 23.90 8.65
CA GLN A 633 43.36 23.21 9.91
C GLN A 633 44.85 23.26 10.24
N THR A 634 45.72 22.96 9.27
CA THR A 634 47.18 23.04 9.46
C THR A 634 47.62 24.48 9.71
N SER A 635 47.13 25.44 8.91
CA SER A 635 47.47 26.87 9.07
C SER A 635 47.04 27.41 10.44
N PHE A 636 45.85 27.05 10.92
CA PHE A 636 45.37 27.50 12.23
C PHE A 636 46.08 26.79 13.36
N PHE A 637 46.39 25.51 13.22
CA PHE A 637 47.20 24.79 14.20
C PHE A 637 48.56 25.48 14.44
N GLU A 638 49.22 25.95 13.39
CA GLU A 638 50.47 26.73 13.51
C GLU A 638 50.26 28.06 14.27
N VAL A 639 49.13 28.76 14.02
CA VAL A 639 48.76 29.99 14.75
C VAL A 639 48.55 29.71 16.23
N VAL A 640 47.86 28.62 16.56
CA VAL A 640 47.59 28.19 17.94
C VAL A 640 48.89 27.80 18.64
N GLN A 641 49.76 27.03 17.98
CA GLN A 641 51.07 26.66 18.51
C GLN A 641 51.95 27.88 18.78
N ARG A 642 51.89 28.90 17.92
CA ARG A 642 52.58 30.17 18.15
C ARG A 642 52.01 30.92 19.35
N ALA A 643 50.69 31.05 19.44
CA ALA A 643 50.02 31.71 20.56
C ALA A 643 50.33 31.03 21.91
N VAL A 644 50.30 29.69 21.95
CA VAL A 644 50.64 28.90 23.16
C VAL A 644 52.11 29.09 23.57
N ARG A 645 53.04 29.21 22.61
CA ARG A 645 54.46 29.51 22.91
C ARG A 645 54.68 30.93 23.41
N GLU A 646 53.87 31.89 22.95
CA GLU A 646 53.98 33.30 23.34
C GLU A 646 53.31 33.57 24.72
N SER A 647 52.35 32.76 25.15
CA SER A 647 51.60 32.95 26.41
C SER A 647 52.08 32.12 27.62
N ASP A 648 53.04 31.20 27.43
CA ASP A 648 53.59 30.28 28.46
C ASP A 648 52.52 29.48 29.25
N SER A 649 51.31 29.33 28.69
CA SER A 649 50.13 28.75 29.35
C SER A 649 49.18 28.06 28.37
N LYS A 650 48.23 27.28 28.90
CA LYS A 650 47.13 26.68 28.13
C LYS A 650 46.22 27.77 27.55
N ILE A 651 45.72 27.56 26.33
CA ILE A 651 44.68 28.43 25.74
C ILE A 651 43.30 27.81 26.00
N SER A 652 42.35 28.60 26.52
CA SER A 652 40.98 28.12 26.75
C SER A 652 40.22 27.96 25.43
N TYR A 653 39.06 27.30 25.45
CA TYR A 653 38.20 27.18 24.26
C TYR A 653 37.66 28.53 23.78
N GLU A 654 37.32 29.43 24.71
CA GLU A 654 36.89 30.80 24.40
C GLU A 654 38.03 31.59 23.77
N ASP A 655 39.24 31.48 24.32
CA ASP A 655 40.43 32.14 23.78
C ASP A 655 40.82 31.57 22.42
N LEU A 656 40.69 30.27 22.21
CA LEU A 656 40.93 29.62 20.92
C LEU A 656 39.92 30.11 19.86
N THR A 657 38.65 30.19 20.23
CA THR A 657 37.57 30.67 19.36
C THR A 657 37.77 32.14 19.02
N ARG A 658 38.15 32.97 20.01
CA ARG A 658 38.52 34.36 19.81
C ARG A 658 39.75 34.50 18.90
N LEU A 659 40.80 33.71 19.14
CA LEU A 659 42.00 33.68 18.32
C LEU A 659 41.67 33.32 16.87
N PHE A 660 40.78 32.35 16.64
CA PHE A 660 40.30 32.00 15.30
C PHE A 660 39.58 33.18 14.63
N ARG A 661 38.60 33.77 15.34
CA ARG A 661 37.82 34.92 14.86
C ARG A 661 38.70 36.10 14.49
N GLU A 662 39.63 36.48 15.36
CA GLU A 662 40.55 37.60 15.15
C GLU A 662 41.56 37.31 14.03
N THR A 663 42.12 36.10 13.98
CA THR A 663 43.13 35.72 12.97
C THR A 663 42.56 35.76 11.56
N TYR A 664 41.32 35.26 11.37
CA TYR A 664 40.72 35.08 10.05
C TYR A 664 39.60 36.07 9.73
N GLY A 665 39.27 36.96 10.67
CA GLY A 665 38.21 37.96 10.54
C GLY A 665 36.78 37.39 10.58
N TYR A 666 36.57 36.20 11.13
CA TYR A 666 35.23 35.58 11.20
C TYR A 666 34.35 36.30 12.23
N GLU A 667 33.22 36.87 11.78
CA GLU A 667 32.27 37.65 12.61
C GLU A 667 32.88 38.83 13.39
N VAL A 668 33.93 39.45 12.85
CA VAL A 668 34.54 40.66 13.42
C VAL A 668 34.10 41.89 12.62
N GLU A 669 33.67 42.97 13.31
CA GLU A 669 33.22 44.24 12.70
C GLU A 669 34.34 45.06 12.04
N ASN A 670 35.60 44.68 12.24
CA ASN A 670 36.74 45.39 11.67
C ASN A 670 36.78 45.23 10.15
N LYS A 671 36.60 46.33 9.41
CA LYS A 671 36.51 46.36 7.94
C LYS A 671 37.82 46.00 7.22
N GLY A 672 38.93 45.86 7.96
CA GLY A 672 40.22 45.51 7.38
C GLY A 672 40.72 46.57 6.39
N ARG A 673 41.75 46.21 5.61
CA ARG A 673 42.34 47.10 4.60
C ARG A 673 41.53 47.14 3.31
N PHE A 674 40.89 46.02 2.98
CA PHE A 674 40.00 45.86 1.84
C PHE A 674 38.61 45.47 2.35
N SER A 675 37.58 46.23 1.97
CA SER A 675 36.20 46.00 2.39
C SER A 675 35.24 46.05 1.19
N LEU A 676 34.13 45.30 1.26
CA LEU A 676 33.12 45.22 0.19
C LEU A 676 31.99 46.22 0.49
N GLY A 677 31.74 47.12 -0.45
CA GLY A 677 30.54 47.96 -0.50
C GLY A 677 29.43 47.33 -1.34
N ASP A 678 28.56 48.15 -1.91
CA ASP A 678 27.49 47.66 -2.78
C ASP A 678 28.06 47.08 -4.08
N PHE A 679 27.50 45.97 -4.54
CA PHE A 679 27.89 45.34 -5.79
C PHE A 679 26.70 44.72 -6.51
N HIS A 680 26.86 44.52 -7.81
CA HIS A 680 25.95 43.73 -8.63
C HIS A 680 26.73 43.00 -9.73
N PHE A 681 26.09 41.97 -10.28
CA PHE A 681 26.62 41.23 -11.41
C PHE A 681 25.78 41.47 -12.66
N GLU A 682 26.44 41.72 -13.77
CA GLU A 682 25.82 41.78 -15.10
C GLU A 682 26.38 40.67 -15.99
N ARG A 683 25.58 40.19 -16.94
CA ARG A 683 26.01 39.18 -17.90
C ARG A 683 26.39 39.86 -19.21
N VAL A 684 27.64 39.71 -19.63
CA VAL A 684 28.13 40.25 -20.91
C VAL A 684 27.76 39.28 -22.03
N GLU A 685 27.25 39.80 -23.14
CA GLU A 685 26.82 39.00 -24.30
C GLU A 685 28.03 38.25 -24.89
N GLY A 686 28.01 36.91 -24.84
CA GLY A 686 29.15 36.07 -25.25
C GLY A 686 30.27 35.91 -24.21
N GLY A 687 30.14 36.46 -23.00
CA GLY A 687 31.14 36.41 -21.92
C GLY A 687 30.63 35.80 -20.61
N GLY A 688 31.52 35.76 -19.60
CA GLY A 688 31.19 35.36 -18.23
C GLY A 688 30.56 36.49 -17.40
N PRO A 689 30.26 36.26 -16.11
CA PRO A 689 29.74 37.32 -15.22
C PRO A 689 30.74 38.48 -15.09
N GLN A 690 30.23 39.71 -15.15
CA GLN A 690 30.95 40.95 -14.88
C GLN A 690 30.55 41.49 -13.51
N PHE A 691 31.53 41.60 -12.61
CA PHE A 691 31.38 42.27 -11.32
C PHE A 691 31.43 43.78 -11.54
N LYS A 692 30.47 44.51 -10.96
CA LYS A 692 30.53 45.96 -10.78
C LYS A 692 30.20 46.28 -9.33
N GLY A 693 31.06 47.03 -8.67
CA GLY A 693 30.79 47.38 -7.28
C GLY A 693 31.81 48.33 -6.69
N ASP A 694 31.52 48.71 -5.45
CA ASP A 694 32.36 49.55 -4.62
C ASP A 694 33.25 48.65 -3.75
N MET A 695 34.58 48.86 -3.82
CA MET A 695 35.54 48.26 -2.91
C MET A 695 36.26 49.38 -2.15
N GLU A 696 36.28 49.30 -0.82
CA GLU A 696 37.04 50.21 0.02
C GLU A 696 38.47 49.68 0.16
N ILE A 697 39.47 50.48 -0.20
CA ILE A 697 40.89 50.13 -0.14
C ILE A 697 41.60 51.22 0.66
N ASP A 698 42.25 50.85 1.77
CA ASP A 698 42.96 51.79 2.65
C ASP A 698 42.06 52.98 3.09
N GLY A 699 40.74 52.73 3.26
CA GLY A 699 39.74 53.74 3.66
C GLY A 699 39.15 54.58 2.52
N VAL A 700 39.54 54.31 1.26
CA VAL A 700 39.04 55.02 0.07
C VAL A 700 38.13 54.11 -0.75
N VAL A 701 36.93 54.59 -1.08
CA VAL A 701 35.96 53.84 -1.90
C VAL A 701 36.33 53.95 -3.38
N CYS A 702 36.64 52.81 -4.00
CA CYS A 702 36.97 52.68 -5.41
C CYS A 702 35.86 51.94 -6.16
N LYS A 703 35.39 52.50 -7.29
CA LYS A 703 34.51 51.80 -8.22
C LYS A 703 35.33 50.87 -9.09
N VAL A 704 35.04 49.58 -9.03
CA VAL A 704 35.79 48.56 -9.76
C VAL A 704 34.89 47.74 -10.66
N VAL A 705 35.45 47.30 -11.78
CA VAL A 705 34.80 46.42 -12.74
C VAL A 705 35.75 45.29 -13.09
N GLY A 706 35.26 44.06 -13.12
CA GLY A 706 36.05 42.89 -13.47
C GLY A 706 35.21 41.81 -14.11
N GLU A 707 35.77 41.12 -15.09
CA GLU A 707 35.13 40.01 -15.79
C GLU A 707 35.82 38.70 -15.44
N GLY A 708 35.03 37.65 -15.25
CA GLY A 708 35.54 36.32 -14.94
C GLY A 708 34.60 35.23 -15.41
N ASN A 709 35.02 33.98 -15.26
CA ASN A 709 34.21 32.80 -15.56
C ASN A 709 33.25 32.41 -14.42
N GLY A 710 33.21 33.19 -13.34
CA GLY A 710 32.34 33.00 -12.18
C GLY A 710 32.37 34.24 -11.26
N PRO A 711 31.48 34.34 -10.26
CA PRO A 711 31.38 35.52 -9.40
C PRO A 711 32.69 35.86 -8.67
N LEU A 712 33.36 34.84 -8.11
CA LEU A 712 34.61 35.02 -7.38
C LEU A 712 35.77 35.45 -8.28
N SER A 713 35.85 34.89 -9.50
CA SER A 713 36.91 35.23 -10.46
C SER A 713 36.71 36.63 -11.06
N ALA A 714 35.46 37.05 -11.29
CA ALA A 714 35.13 38.40 -11.72
C ALA A 714 35.46 39.45 -10.63
N ALA A 715 35.16 39.16 -9.36
CA ALA A 715 35.52 40.01 -8.23
C ALA A 715 37.05 40.11 -8.04
N LEU A 716 37.78 38.98 -8.19
CA LEU A 716 39.26 38.98 -8.19
C LEU A 716 39.84 39.80 -9.34
N ALA A 717 39.28 39.68 -10.54
CA ALA A 717 39.68 40.49 -11.69
C ALA A 717 39.45 41.99 -11.43
N ALA A 718 38.34 42.34 -10.78
CA ALA A 718 38.05 43.71 -10.38
C ALA A 718 39.10 44.22 -9.36
N LEU A 719 39.45 43.42 -8.37
CA LEU A 719 40.48 43.74 -7.38
C LEU A 719 41.88 43.92 -8.02
N HIS A 720 42.23 43.11 -9.04
CA HIS A 720 43.50 43.25 -9.79
C HIS A 720 43.66 44.61 -10.47
N THR A 721 42.57 45.28 -10.81
CA THR A 721 42.65 46.64 -11.36
C THR A 721 43.25 47.62 -10.36
N GLN A 722 43.12 47.35 -9.05
CA GLN A 722 43.52 48.23 -7.96
C GLN A 722 44.83 47.84 -7.27
N VAL A 723 45.42 46.69 -7.58
CA VAL A 723 46.63 46.19 -6.90
C VAL A 723 47.76 45.92 -7.89
N GLU A 724 49.00 46.14 -7.47
CA GLU A 724 50.19 45.76 -8.22
C GLU A 724 50.49 44.27 -8.01
N GLY A 725 50.77 43.51 -9.07
CA GLY A 725 50.94 42.05 -8.98
C GLY A 725 49.64 41.27 -9.20
N THR A 726 49.70 39.96 -8.94
CA THR A 726 48.60 39.01 -9.21
C THR A 726 48.15 38.33 -7.92
N LEU A 727 46.84 38.29 -7.68
CA LEU A 727 46.21 37.51 -6.62
C LEU A 727 45.58 36.24 -7.24
N VAL A 728 45.88 35.08 -6.66
CA VAL A 728 45.38 33.79 -7.13
C VAL A 728 44.71 33.06 -5.99
N CYS A 729 43.45 32.68 -6.17
CA CYS A 729 42.76 31.78 -5.25
C CYS A 729 43.36 30.38 -5.39
N ARG A 730 44.03 29.90 -4.34
CA ARG A 730 44.66 28.58 -4.28
C ARG A 730 43.69 27.51 -3.80
N GLU A 731 42.78 27.86 -2.90
CA GLU A 731 41.75 26.97 -2.37
C GLU A 731 40.50 27.79 -2.02
N TYR A 732 39.33 27.26 -2.38
CA TYR A 732 38.02 27.77 -2.01
C TYR A 732 37.21 26.62 -1.40
N SER A 733 36.59 26.85 -0.25
CA SER A 733 35.63 25.94 0.36
C SER A 733 34.48 26.74 0.94
N GLU A 734 33.31 26.12 1.06
CA GLU A 734 32.10 26.73 1.57
C GLU A 734 31.44 25.82 2.60
N HIS A 735 30.87 26.40 3.63
CA HIS A 735 30.19 25.69 4.70
C HIS A 735 28.92 26.44 5.10
N SER A 736 27.79 25.73 5.12
CA SER A 736 26.52 26.24 5.60
C SER A 736 26.47 26.20 7.13
N VAL A 737 26.03 27.29 7.75
CA VAL A 737 25.82 27.36 9.21
C VAL A 737 24.36 27.72 9.50
N GLY A 738 23.68 26.89 10.28
CA GLY A 738 22.27 27.03 10.66
C GLY A 738 21.32 26.10 9.90
N GLU A 739 20.02 26.20 10.20
CA GLU A 739 18.94 25.43 9.57
C GLU A 739 17.77 26.35 9.18
N GLY A 740 16.96 25.97 8.19
CA GLY A 740 15.78 26.73 7.74
C GLY A 740 16.06 27.78 6.67
N SER A 741 15.22 28.83 6.57
CA SER A 741 15.33 29.88 5.55
C SER A 741 16.37 30.96 5.84
N GLU A 742 17.04 30.90 7.00
CA GLU A 742 17.99 31.91 7.52
C GLU A 742 19.44 31.37 7.54
N VAL A 743 19.74 30.32 6.76
CA VAL A 743 21.07 29.69 6.70
C VAL A 743 22.12 30.69 6.19
N LYS A 744 23.25 30.78 6.89
CA LYS A 744 24.39 31.61 6.49
C LYS A 744 25.42 30.77 5.74
N ALA A 745 26.00 31.34 4.70
CA ALA A 745 27.14 30.75 4.00
C ALA A 745 28.46 31.27 4.58
N VAL A 746 29.36 30.37 4.92
CA VAL A 746 30.72 30.68 5.36
C VAL A 746 31.72 30.20 4.32
N SER A 747 32.40 31.14 3.66
CA SER A 747 33.39 30.85 2.62
C SER A 747 34.81 30.97 3.18
N PHE A 748 35.67 30.01 2.83
CA PHE A 748 37.09 29.96 3.16
C PHE A 748 37.91 30.13 1.89
N VAL A 749 38.78 31.15 1.84
CA VAL A 749 39.64 31.41 0.68
C VAL A 749 41.10 31.46 1.09
N ASP A 750 41.94 30.66 0.43
CA ASP A 750 43.40 30.73 0.50
C ASP A 750 43.91 31.57 -0.68
N LEU A 751 44.36 32.79 -0.42
CA LEU A 751 44.78 33.72 -1.46
C LEU A 751 46.30 33.84 -1.51
N VAL A 752 46.87 33.69 -2.70
CA VAL A 752 48.31 33.82 -2.97
C VAL A 752 48.57 35.12 -3.71
N TYR A 753 49.54 35.90 -3.23
CA TYR A 753 49.96 37.15 -3.84
C TYR A 753 51.35 37.04 -4.47
N GLU A 754 51.45 37.43 -5.74
CA GLU A 754 52.67 37.41 -6.54
C GLU A 754 52.97 38.80 -7.10
N LEU A 755 54.03 39.44 -6.60
CA LEU A 755 54.53 40.71 -7.11
C LEU A 755 55.78 40.48 -7.98
N PRO A 756 55.79 40.92 -9.25
CA PRO A 756 56.97 40.80 -10.12
C PRO A 756 58.21 41.43 -9.47
N GLY A 757 59.26 40.63 -9.25
CA GLY A 757 60.52 41.07 -8.62
C GLY A 757 60.70 40.66 -7.15
N ARG A 758 59.67 40.11 -6.47
CA ARG A 758 59.83 39.45 -5.16
C ARG A 758 60.07 37.94 -5.32
N VAL A 759 61.06 37.42 -4.61
CA VAL A 759 61.43 35.99 -4.65
C VAL A 759 60.43 35.09 -3.88
N LYS A 760 59.68 35.64 -2.92
CA LYS A 760 58.78 34.88 -2.04
C LYS A 760 57.32 35.24 -2.32
N LYS A 761 56.49 34.24 -2.63
CA LYS A 761 55.02 34.35 -2.71
C LYS A 761 54.45 34.43 -1.30
N GLU A 762 53.52 35.35 -1.06
CA GLU A 762 52.79 35.44 0.20
C GLU A 762 51.44 34.71 0.05
N ALA A 763 50.99 34.04 1.10
CA ALA A 763 49.68 33.37 1.12
C ALA A 763 48.98 33.64 2.45
N ALA A 764 47.68 33.89 2.40
CA ALA A 764 46.88 34.12 3.59
C ALA A 764 45.46 33.59 3.37
N TRP A 765 44.89 33.06 4.46
CA TRP A 765 43.49 32.67 4.50
C TRP A 765 42.60 33.85 4.89
N GLY A 766 41.42 33.92 4.27
CA GLY A 766 40.35 34.82 4.65
C GLY A 766 39.03 34.08 4.73
N LEU A 767 38.18 34.51 5.66
CA LEU A 767 36.87 33.92 5.91
C LEU A 767 35.79 34.97 5.69
N GLY A 768 34.75 34.63 4.95
CA GLY A 768 33.55 35.45 4.78
C GLY A 768 32.36 34.76 5.41
N SER A 769 31.41 35.52 5.93
CA SER A 769 30.10 35.03 6.36
C SER A 769 29.03 36.00 5.90
N ASP A 770 28.01 35.50 5.22
CA ASP A 770 26.89 36.30 4.69
C ASP A 770 25.70 35.37 4.39
N THR A 771 24.49 35.91 4.31
CA THR A 771 23.31 35.15 3.81
C THR A 771 23.35 35.03 2.29
N ASP A 772 24.04 35.95 1.59
CA ASP A 772 24.38 35.81 0.19
C ASP A 772 25.71 35.04 0.03
N ILE A 773 25.63 33.84 -0.55
CA ILE A 773 26.77 32.97 -0.85
C ILE A 773 27.88 33.73 -1.61
N THR A 774 27.50 34.58 -2.55
CA THR A 774 28.44 35.35 -3.37
C THR A 774 29.14 36.43 -2.56
N ALA A 775 28.39 37.15 -1.73
CA ALA A 775 28.94 38.15 -0.82
C ALA A 775 29.91 37.50 0.17
N SER A 776 29.58 36.32 0.70
CA SER A 776 30.45 35.54 1.59
C SER A 776 31.80 35.22 0.92
N GLY A 777 31.77 34.70 -0.31
CA GLY A 777 32.98 34.40 -1.08
C GLY A 777 33.86 35.64 -1.34
N ILE A 778 33.26 36.76 -1.72
CA ILE A 778 34.00 38.01 -2.00
C ILE A 778 34.60 38.59 -0.70
N ARG A 779 33.84 38.61 0.40
CA ARG A 779 34.37 39.04 1.71
C ARG A 779 35.55 38.18 2.14
N ALA A 780 35.52 36.88 1.91
CA ALA A 780 36.63 35.97 2.19
C ALA A 780 37.91 36.37 1.41
N VAL A 781 37.79 36.68 0.12
CA VAL A 781 38.90 37.19 -0.71
C VAL A 781 39.48 38.48 -0.17
N LEU A 782 38.64 39.48 0.15
CA LEU A 782 39.10 40.78 0.62
C LEU A 782 39.77 40.70 1.99
N ARG A 783 39.26 39.84 2.88
CA ARG A 783 39.90 39.55 4.17
C ARG A 783 41.24 38.84 3.99
N ALA A 784 41.35 37.90 3.06
CA ALA A 784 42.64 37.28 2.72
C ALA A 784 43.63 38.32 2.18
N ALA A 785 43.19 39.18 1.24
CA ALA A 785 43.99 40.25 0.68
C ALA A 785 44.46 41.27 1.74
N SER A 786 43.61 41.59 2.72
CA SER A 786 43.94 42.48 3.84
C SER A 786 45.08 41.97 4.72
N ARG A 787 45.33 40.65 4.71
CA ARG A 787 46.39 40.00 5.48
C ARG A 787 47.68 39.81 4.70
N LEU A 788 47.66 40.10 3.40
CA LEU A 788 48.81 40.05 2.52
C LEU A 788 49.42 41.44 2.40
N SER A 789 50.72 41.53 2.11
CA SER A 789 51.43 42.79 1.89
C SER A 789 51.13 43.35 0.48
N VAL A 790 49.86 43.42 0.11
CA VAL A 790 49.41 43.81 -1.23
C VAL A 790 49.74 45.27 -1.48
N VAL A 791 50.42 45.58 -2.58
CA VAL A 791 50.69 46.98 -2.94
C VAL A 791 49.49 47.49 -3.73
N ALA A 792 48.78 48.50 -3.20
CA ALA A 792 47.70 49.15 -3.94
C ALA A 792 48.31 50.05 -5.02
N LYS A 793 47.75 50.04 -6.22
CA LYS A 793 48.09 51.02 -7.26
C LYS A 793 47.62 52.38 -6.76
N LYS A 794 48.48 53.40 -6.83
CA LYS A 794 48.06 54.77 -6.51
C LYS A 794 46.92 55.17 -7.46
N ALA A 795 45.81 55.62 -6.88
CA ALA A 795 44.62 56.10 -7.59
C ALA A 795 44.93 57.29 -8.50
#